data_AF-A0A0Q8R9S3-F1
#
_entry.id   AF-A0A0Q8R9S3-F1
#
_cell.length_a   1.000
_cell.length_b   1.000
_cell.length_c   1.000
_cell.angle_alpha   90.00
_cell.angle_beta   90.00
_cell.angle_gamma   90.00
#
_symmetry.space_group_name_H-M   'P 1'
#
loop_
_entity.id
_entity.type
_entity.pdbx_description
1 polymer ?
#
loop_
_entity_poly.entity_id
_entity_poly.type
_entity_poly.pdbx_seq_one_letter_code
_entity_poly.pdbx_strand_id
1 'polypeptide(L)'
;MIYGDPGSIISLNLPAGEGEYRLSVPPGLTIARRVATTRFQPVAAAWRFPPQASFAMSDGDALPGRVLLATAGPGRPTAHGVVLDRASFLQSKALGLDFGAGADPEHGQAPRRLRCSFRGVVPPRADGALLFYMVGWNVGTIALTTRYGSDQLECTIGRGEHIQRGFYSTMSRTPGVEQLLEVEWRNDPGRPGGTLSFFIDGKAAGGPFRTGFKPRITPEMDVSVNAALGNMRQAIDGLLVREIGIGFDRPVIDESYPAVSGDMVRGRDLPDLVVDARAVTAPQPARTLAWRGPDGSVATLDITVGPLEVSPGQPWKAVLVDWSSGTGVPHPNVLEMTHPAVQNCRFEDAVLAAAQPAWIECLPQGPVPVIDGIAYRCEAIRAGDYVQFQFGYDWDASVMPDNPFGDPSGRNAYMVPHKWLVYDREDRLLATVQRPDGGPLNGADVPGVYQGPVDGRGCAMTSREHRWYPHGTVRSGIIWRNRDPGSHDQADVRRAVPLFELGIPFGSRLDYSVNGFDLRIFMGGAGGDGQANGFGNVRVMPWKQSDYRTMLSQAGRTRDPYGGSLCSANSLAANAALWLEYTPFNVHGRSPVTGPGGMRDDRQIIPEPVVWHMNLPDGVRPHDRMPWRTIALDYLTGYVSDPVHAFEKGRNVPVFKGAPRRPVVLRNHYYGAGDRAVPSARAWYQQGGRLSDWLRGSNPLRVSVPYAGDAPTRPYFGTFQIDKLHGHQFPGWGSLLFRTPEFAFLGHRFWDQNRLYSNSIIGSRWPHLWSAREGAWAFLHAALAWKTASATSQRLYSRREVLDFAVVDFEDFHDRHYAATPGFLNPPTDLMPGGRVDLDGAIYAAAQYFGVVGKDDRQLVQHEFSIGYWLSALAAGEKLGFNTALRAASPKAKAVLDWLIAMHRKRIVGRIVGGANLAPVGGYTYLQGIWTAEHIAAAGGDVARLPHSYADLERLWGRAPGWDRFEHDGRSISRDGQAMDQLIAGPSLLRYLLGQSGEDLVSAQAIANRWREQKKAEELVKGDRAGQGWFVYLQASNNPARPVQS
;
A
#
# COMPACT_ATOMS: atom_id res chain seq x y z
N MET A 1 30.31 8.13 10.93
CA MET A 1 30.68 9.47 10.43
C MET A 1 29.42 10.18 9.94
N ILE A 2 29.36 11.50 10.08
CA ILE A 2 28.29 12.38 9.57
C ILE A 2 28.93 13.58 8.89
N TYR A 3 28.30 14.07 7.82
CA TYR A 3 28.70 15.22 7.03
C TYR A 3 27.61 16.30 7.06
N GLY A 4 27.89 17.51 6.62
CA GLY A 4 26.85 18.52 6.43
C GLY A 4 27.43 19.90 6.17
N ASP A 5 26.71 20.71 5.42
CA ASP A 5 27.27 21.94 4.88
C ASP A 5 27.44 23.03 5.95
N PRO A 6 28.47 23.89 5.84
CA PRO A 6 28.54 25.14 6.58
C PRO A 6 27.24 25.95 6.43
N GLY A 7 26.80 26.63 7.49
CA GLY A 7 25.58 27.43 7.47
C GLY A 7 24.28 26.63 7.72
N SER A 8 24.36 25.33 8.00
CA SER A 8 23.19 24.45 8.13
C SER A 8 22.97 23.89 9.55
N ILE A 9 21.86 23.15 9.74
CA ILE A 9 21.62 22.30 10.90
C ILE A 9 21.86 20.86 10.48
N ILE A 10 22.77 20.16 11.16
CA ILE A 10 23.18 18.80 10.80
C ILE A 10 22.63 17.84 11.84
N SER A 11 21.62 17.04 11.48
CA SER A 11 21.05 16.04 12.39
C SER A 11 22.03 14.92 12.69
N LEU A 12 22.19 14.57 13.97
CA LEU A 12 23.07 13.48 14.38
C LEU A 12 22.38 12.11 14.35
N ASN A 13 21.05 12.10 14.47
CA ASN A 13 20.23 10.88 14.42
C ASN A 13 20.76 9.78 15.35
N LEU A 14 21.19 10.15 16.56
CA LEU A 14 21.71 9.18 17.53
C LEU A 14 20.57 8.28 18.03
N PRO A 15 20.83 6.98 18.28
CA PRO A 15 19.83 6.09 18.86
C PRO A 15 19.34 6.62 20.21
N ALA A 16 18.04 6.47 20.48
CA ALA A 16 17.50 6.75 21.79
C ALA A 16 18.08 5.79 22.83
N GLY A 17 18.27 6.28 24.05
CA GLY A 17 18.76 5.50 25.18
C GLY A 17 17.92 5.70 26.45
N GLU A 18 18.18 4.89 27.46
CA GLU A 18 17.57 5.02 28.79
C GLU A 18 18.52 5.71 29.77
N GLY A 19 17.98 6.46 30.73
CA GLY A 19 18.77 7.18 31.73
C GLY A 19 19.44 8.45 31.19
N GLU A 20 20.53 8.84 31.84
CA GLU A 20 21.31 10.03 31.49
C GLU A 20 22.65 9.65 30.86
N TYR A 21 23.01 10.38 29.81
CA TYR A 21 24.21 10.17 29.02
C TYR A 21 25.16 11.34 29.18
N ARG A 22 26.45 11.03 29.35
CA ARG A 22 27.49 12.07 29.42
C ARG A 22 28.04 12.39 28.04
N LEU A 23 27.81 13.60 27.52
CA LEU A 23 28.39 14.09 26.26
C LEU A 23 29.80 14.65 26.48
N SER A 24 30.70 14.32 25.56
CA SER A 24 32.02 14.94 25.41
C SER A 24 32.09 15.59 24.03
N VAL A 25 31.93 16.92 24.01
CA VAL A 25 31.85 17.71 22.77
C VAL A 25 33.24 18.31 22.47
N PRO A 26 33.83 18.03 21.29
CA PRO A 26 35.14 18.57 20.94
C PRO A 26 35.06 20.10 20.69
N PRO A 27 36.15 20.86 20.96
CA PRO A 27 36.17 22.31 20.76
C PRO A 27 35.74 22.73 19.35
N GLY A 28 34.88 23.74 19.28
CA GLY A 28 34.33 24.34 18.05
C GLY A 28 33.24 23.53 17.33
N LEU A 29 32.75 22.45 17.93
CA LEU A 29 31.49 21.83 17.54
C LEU A 29 30.37 22.39 18.44
N THR A 30 29.33 22.97 17.86
CA THR A 30 28.17 23.46 18.64
C THR A 30 27.04 22.43 18.57
N ILE A 31 26.76 21.77 19.68
CA ILE A 31 25.62 20.84 19.79
C ILE A 31 24.39 21.60 20.27
N ALA A 32 23.26 21.36 19.61
CA ALA A 32 21.95 21.85 20.00
C ALA A 32 20.94 20.72 20.03
N ARG A 33 19.78 20.95 20.64
CA ARG A 33 18.64 20.03 20.63
C ARG A 33 17.54 20.62 19.78
N ARG A 34 17.06 19.87 18.78
CA ARG A 34 15.88 20.25 18.00
C ARG A 34 14.63 20.19 18.89
N VAL A 35 13.86 21.28 18.91
CA VAL A 35 12.57 21.37 19.61
C VAL A 35 11.52 21.87 18.63
N ALA A 36 10.56 21.00 18.32
CA ALA A 36 9.43 21.30 17.44
C ALA A 36 8.21 21.78 18.26
N THR A 37 7.60 22.89 17.87
CA THR A 37 6.40 23.45 18.50
C THR A 37 5.31 23.68 17.46
N THR A 38 4.07 23.26 17.74
CA THR A 38 2.96 23.46 16.80
C THR A 38 2.35 24.85 16.99
N ARG A 39 2.46 25.69 15.96
CA ARG A 39 1.73 26.94 15.80
C ARG A 39 0.55 26.73 14.84
N PHE A 40 -0.43 27.64 14.85
CA PHE A 40 -1.55 27.64 13.91
C PHE A 40 -1.54 28.93 13.10
N GLN A 41 -1.64 28.82 11.77
CA GLN A 41 -1.71 29.95 10.86
C GLN A 41 -3.04 29.95 10.10
N PRO A 42 -3.71 31.11 9.94
CA PRO A 42 -4.89 31.21 9.09
C PRO A 42 -4.55 30.99 7.61
N VAL A 43 -5.34 30.16 6.94
CA VAL A 43 -5.30 29.93 5.49
C VAL A 43 -6.68 30.14 4.89
N ALA A 44 -6.76 30.47 3.60
CA ALA A 44 -8.04 30.66 2.91
C ALA A 44 -8.01 30.20 1.45
N ALA A 45 -9.19 29.85 0.93
CA ALA A 45 -9.45 29.65 -0.48
C ALA A 45 -10.74 30.35 -0.89
N ALA A 46 -10.77 30.92 -2.08
CA ALA A 46 -11.93 31.63 -2.61
C ALA A 46 -12.20 31.29 -4.08
N TRP A 47 -13.47 31.17 -4.43
CA TRP A 47 -13.97 31.08 -5.81
C TRP A 47 -14.50 32.44 -6.22
N ARG A 48 -13.72 33.17 -7.01
CA ARG A 48 -14.12 34.48 -7.55
C ARG A 48 -14.62 34.28 -8.96
N PHE A 49 -15.88 34.63 -9.23
CA PHE A 49 -16.47 34.51 -10.57
C PHE A 49 -16.02 35.67 -11.44
N PRO A 50 -15.18 35.43 -12.48
CA PRO A 50 -14.83 36.46 -13.43
C PRO A 50 -16.07 36.96 -14.19
N PRO A 51 -16.03 38.17 -14.78
CA PRO A 51 -17.08 38.64 -15.68
C PRO A 51 -17.40 37.60 -16.76
N GLN A 52 -18.69 37.32 -16.96
CA GLN A 52 -19.22 36.38 -17.97
C GLN A 52 -18.81 34.91 -17.82
N ALA A 53 -18.19 34.49 -16.71
CA ALA A 53 -17.86 33.09 -16.48
C ALA A 53 -19.01 32.32 -15.81
N SER A 54 -19.28 31.10 -16.28
CA SER A 54 -20.23 30.15 -15.66
C SER A 54 -19.58 29.25 -14.59
N PHE A 55 -18.30 29.44 -14.32
CA PHE A 55 -17.54 28.71 -13.31
C PHE A 55 -16.41 29.55 -12.75
N ALA A 56 -15.90 29.16 -11.59
CA ALA A 56 -14.69 29.71 -10.98
C ALA A 56 -13.77 28.58 -10.49
N MET A 57 -12.46 28.81 -10.58
CA MET A 57 -11.46 27.95 -9.92
C MET A 57 -11.08 28.57 -8.58
N SER A 58 -10.87 27.74 -7.55
CA SER A 58 -10.41 28.22 -6.25
C SER A 58 -9.01 28.84 -6.34
N ASP A 59 -8.80 29.94 -5.64
CA ASP A 59 -7.52 30.61 -5.44
C ASP A 59 -7.19 30.68 -3.94
N GLY A 60 -5.91 30.61 -3.56
CA GLY A 60 -5.45 30.54 -2.16
C GLY A 60 -4.77 29.22 -1.77
N ASP A 61 -4.43 29.06 -0.50
CA ASP A 61 -3.58 27.98 0.04
C ASP A 61 -4.29 27.04 1.04
N ALA A 62 -5.60 27.20 1.21
CA ALA A 62 -6.40 26.35 2.09
C ALA A 62 -6.78 24.99 1.49
N LEU A 63 -6.92 24.88 0.17
CA LEU A 63 -7.30 23.63 -0.50
C LEU A 63 -6.05 22.88 -1.00
N PRO A 64 -6.07 21.54 -1.04
CA PRO A 64 -4.95 20.73 -1.51
C PRO A 64 -4.61 20.89 -2.99
N GLY A 65 -5.51 21.50 -3.76
CA GLY A 65 -5.35 21.79 -5.18
C GLY A 65 -6.45 22.73 -5.64
N ARG A 66 -6.43 23.16 -6.91
CA ARG A 66 -7.48 24.03 -7.46
C ARG A 66 -8.77 23.26 -7.67
N VAL A 67 -9.83 23.64 -6.97
CA VAL A 67 -11.16 23.03 -7.07
C VAL A 67 -12.08 23.91 -7.93
N LEU A 68 -12.78 23.30 -8.87
CA LEU A 68 -13.79 23.96 -9.69
C LEU A 68 -15.11 24.13 -8.91
N LEU A 69 -15.71 25.31 -8.97
CA LEU A 69 -17.10 25.58 -8.58
C LEU A 69 -17.85 26.01 -9.84
N ALA A 70 -18.77 25.18 -10.31
CA ALA A 70 -19.43 25.37 -11.61
C ALA A 70 -20.95 25.48 -11.46
N THR A 71 -21.56 26.18 -12.42
CA THR A 71 -23.02 26.29 -12.54
C THR A 71 -23.61 25.00 -13.08
N ALA A 72 -24.64 24.50 -12.40
CA ALA A 72 -25.54 23.46 -12.88
C ALA A 72 -26.92 24.07 -13.14
N GLY A 73 -27.50 23.80 -14.30
CA GLY A 73 -28.76 24.42 -14.75
C GLY A 73 -28.56 25.75 -15.51
N PRO A 74 -29.64 26.50 -15.79
CA PRO A 74 -29.66 27.66 -16.68
C PRO A 74 -29.11 28.97 -16.06
N GLY A 75 -28.20 28.89 -15.08
CA GLY A 75 -27.67 30.07 -14.40
C GLY A 75 -26.99 31.04 -15.37
N ARG A 76 -27.14 32.35 -15.14
CA ARG A 76 -26.75 33.41 -16.08
C ARG A 76 -25.47 34.12 -15.64
N PRO A 77 -24.34 33.96 -16.35
CA PRO A 77 -23.14 34.78 -16.11
C PRO A 77 -23.40 36.26 -16.40
N THR A 78 -22.84 37.15 -15.59
CA THR A 78 -22.96 38.61 -15.71
C THR A 78 -21.59 39.28 -15.53
N ALA A 79 -21.50 40.60 -15.72
CA ALA A 79 -20.28 41.35 -15.41
C ALA A 79 -19.89 41.30 -13.92
N HIS A 80 -20.87 41.05 -13.04
CA HIS A 80 -20.72 41.12 -11.60
C HIS A 80 -20.70 39.75 -10.91
N GLY A 81 -20.70 38.64 -11.65
CA GLY A 81 -20.74 37.28 -11.12
C GLY A 81 -21.80 36.43 -11.81
N VAL A 82 -22.27 35.37 -11.17
CA VAL A 82 -23.30 34.48 -11.73
C VAL A 82 -24.63 34.67 -11.01
N VAL A 83 -25.72 34.82 -11.76
CA VAL A 83 -27.08 34.88 -11.23
C VAL A 83 -27.70 33.50 -11.30
N LEU A 84 -28.18 33.02 -10.15
CA LEU A 84 -28.85 31.74 -9.99
C LEU A 84 -30.36 31.93 -9.83
N ASP A 85 -31.12 30.94 -10.29
CA ASP A 85 -32.58 30.87 -10.21
C ASP A 85 -33.04 29.56 -9.58
N ARG A 86 -34.36 29.35 -9.48
CA ARG A 86 -34.92 28.10 -8.93
C ARG A 86 -34.53 26.82 -9.67
N ALA A 87 -34.00 26.93 -10.88
CA ALA A 87 -33.54 25.80 -11.70
C ALA A 87 -32.02 25.68 -11.75
N SER A 88 -31.27 26.55 -11.06
CA SER A 88 -29.81 26.60 -11.13
C SER A 88 -29.11 26.79 -9.79
N PHE A 89 -27.92 26.21 -9.69
CA PHE A 89 -27.10 26.20 -8.48
C PHE A 89 -25.61 26.12 -8.82
N LEU A 90 -24.75 26.40 -7.83
CA LEU A 90 -23.32 26.14 -7.94
C LEU A 90 -22.97 24.87 -7.18
N GLN A 91 -22.06 24.08 -7.74
CA GLN A 91 -21.57 22.86 -7.12
C GLN A 91 -20.07 22.70 -7.33
N SER A 92 -19.35 22.38 -6.26
CA SER A 92 -17.95 21.96 -6.35
C SER A 92 -17.83 20.44 -6.46
N LYS A 93 -16.65 19.97 -6.88
CA LYS A 93 -16.20 18.62 -6.50
C LYS A 93 -15.84 18.60 -5.00
N ALA A 94 -15.51 17.44 -4.44
CA ALA A 94 -15.08 17.39 -3.05
C ALA A 94 -13.88 18.31 -2.79
N LEU A 95 -13.84 18.93 -1.61
CA LEU A 95 -12.85 19.94 -1.27
C LEU A 95 -11.50 19.36 -0.87
N GLY A 96 -11.49 18.13 -0.36
CA GLY A 96 -10.30 17.58 0.26
C GLY A 96 -9.88 18.34 1.53
N LEU A 97 -10.79 18.78 2.38
CA LEU A 97 -10.39 19.31 3.69
C LEU A 97 -10.18 18.16 4.67
N ASP A 98 -9.02 18.11 5.32
CA ASP A 98 -8.72 17.11 6.34
C ASP A 98 -8.10 17.75 7.58
N PHE A 99 -8.73 17.50 8.71
CA PHE A 99 -8.31 18.00 10.03
C PHE A 99 -7.92 16.86 10.97
N GLY A 100 -7.71 15.65 10.43
CA GLY A 100 -7.34 14.44 11.15
C GLY A 100 -8.55 13.73 11.76
N ALA A 101 -8.65 12.43 11.51
CA ALA A 101 -9.53 11.56 12.29
C ALA A 101 -8.89 11.27 13.65
N GLY A 102 -9.64 11.39 14.74
CA GLY A 102 -9.25 10.90 16.07
C GLY A 102 -10.16 9.74 16.46
N ALA A 103 -9.77 8.95 17.46
CA ALA A 103 -10.62 7.90 18.04
C ALA A 103 -11.85 8.48 18.78
N ASP A 104 -11.84 9.78 19.06
CA ASP A 104 -12.89 10.49 19.76
C ASP A 104 -13.90 11.11 18.78
N PRO A 105 -15.15 10.59 18.74
CA PRO A 105 -16.18 11.08 17.86
C PRO A 105 -16.72 12.46 18.25
N GLU A 106 -16.37 13.07 19.38
CA GLU A 106 -16.71 14.46 19.73
C GLU A 106 -15.60 15.46 19.38
N HIS A 107 -14.34 15.00 19.31
CA HIS A 107 -13.17 15.89 19.19
C HIS A 107 -12.44 15.83 17.83
N GLY A 108 -12.72 14.85 16.98
CA GLY A 108 -12.03 14.69 15.68
C GLY A 108 -12.62 15.48 14.49
N GLN A 109 -11.82 15.61 13.42
CA GLN A 109 -12.19 16.10 12.08
C GLN A 109 -12.79 17.52 12.04
N ALA A 110 -12.28 18.43 12.88
CA ALA A 110 -12.64 19.86 12.86
C ALA A 110 -11.38 20.73 13.03
N PRO A 111 -11.27 21.88 12.34
CA PRO A 111 -10.14 22.79 12.53
C PRO A 111 -10.24 23.54 13.86
N ARG A 112 -9.20 24.28 14.28
CA ARG A 112 -9.33 25.21 15.42
C ARG A 112 -10.31 26.36 15.14
N ARG A 113 -10.39 26.76 13.87
CA ARG A 113 -11.26 27.82 13.36
C ARG A 113 -11.72 27.43 11.97
N LEU A 114 -13.00 27.63 11.66
CA LEU A 114 -13.58 27.48 10.32
C LEU A 114 -14.39 28.74 10.02
N ARG A 115 -14.07 29.45 8.95
CA ARG A 115 -14.82 30.61 8.46
C ARG A 115 -15.29 30.33 7.03
N CYS A 116 -16.58 30.48 6.79
CA CYS A 116 -17.18 30.34 5.47
C CYS A 116 -17.87 31.65 5.10
N SER A 117 -17.73 32.08 3.85
CA SER A 117 -18.23 33.36 3.37
C SER A 117 -18.95 33.26 2.04
N PHE A 118 -19.96 34.09 1.89
CA PHE A 118 -20.68 34.38 0.66
C PHE A 118 -20.55 35.86 0.36
N ARG A 119 -20.16 36.23 -0.86
CA ARG A 119 -20.24 37.61 -1.35
C ARG A 119 -21.15 37.67 -2.57
N GLY A 120 -22.14 38.55 -2.53
CA GLY A 120 -23.09 38.66 -3.62
C GLY A 120 -24.34 39.45 -3.25
N VAL A 121 -25.34 39.42 -4.13
CA VAL A 121 -26.63 40.08 -3.92
C VAL A 121 -27.68 39.04 -3.60
N VAL A 122 -28.28 39.16 -2.42
CA VAL A 122 -29.43 38.34 -2.00
C VAL A 122 -30.72 39.14 -2.22
N PRO A 123 -31.64 38.69 -3.08
CA PRO A 123 -32.88 39.40 -3.39
C PRO A 123 -33.73 39.78 -2.17
N PRO A 124 -34.58 40.81 -2.28
CA PRO A 124 -35.63 41.06 -1.31
C PRO A 124 -36.56 39.84 -1.16
N ARG A 125 -36.99 39.52 0.07
CA ARG A 125 -37.89 38.37 0.38
C ARG A 125 -37.35 36.98 0.00
N ALA A 126 -36.02 36.85 -0.06
CA ALA A 126 -35.33 35.58 -0.17
C ALA A 126 -35.40 34.78 1.15
N ASP A 127 -36.52 34.09 1.41
CA ASP A 127 -36.70 33.27 2.60
C ASP A 127 -36.00 31.91 2.47
N GLY A 128 -35.15 31.55 3.44
CA GLY A 128 -34.47 30.24 3.45
C GLY A 128 -33.42 30.04 2.36
N ALA A 129 -32.95 31.13 1.74
CA ALA A 129 -31.99 31.11 0.65
C ALA A 129 -30.65 30.54 1.13
N LEU A 130 -30.19 29.49 0.44
CA LEU A 130 -28.96 28.78 0.81
C LEU A 130 -27.74 29.48 0.21
N LEU A 131 -27.06 30.28 1.04
CA LEU A 131 -25.93 31.12 0.63
C LEU A 131 -24.66 30.30 0.45
N PHE A 132 -24.44 29.32 1.32
CA PHE A 132 -23.53 28.23 1.06
C PHE A 132 -23.95 27.00 1.88
N TYR A 133 -23.54 25.84 1.39
CA TYR A 133 -23.76 24.56 2.04
C TYR A 133 -22.55 23.68 1.85
N MET A 134 -21.78 23.46 2.92
CA MET A 134 -20.74 22.45 2.94
C MET A 134 -21.30 21.21 3.65
N VAL A 135 -21.28 20.07 2.97
CA VAL A 135 -22.01 18.88 3.42
C VAL A 135 -21.31 17.58 3.02
N GLY A 136 -21.40 16.59 3.91
CA GLY A 136 -21.28 15.18 3.57
C GLY A 136 -22.51 14.46 4.12
N TRP A 137 -23.25 13.76 3.26
CA TRP A 137 -24.49 13.08 3.64
C TRP A 137 -24.24 12.08 4.78
N ASN A 138 -24.99 12.21 5.88
CA ASN A 138 -24.81 11.44 7.13
C ASN A 138 -23.39 11.53 7.74
N VAL A 139 -22.60 12.54 7.37
CA VAL A 139 -21.25 12.76 7.89
C VAL A 139 -21.18 14.06 8.68
N GLY A 140 -21.59 15.19 8.11
CA GLY A 140 -21.56 16.48 8.79
C GLY A 140 -21.96 17.62 7.86
N THR A 141 -22.20 18.80 8.44
CA THR A 141 -22.60 19.97 7.65
C THR A 141 -22.25 21.28 8.35
N ILE A 142 -22.01 22.31 7.55
CA ILE A 142 -22.17 23.71 7.93
C ILE A 142 -22.89 24.44 6.81
N ALA A 143 -23.97 25.15 7.14
CA ALA A 143 -24.84 25.81 6.20
C ALA A 143 -25.12 27.24 6.64
N LEU A 144 -24.99 28.21 5.74
CA LEU A 144 -25.49 29.57 5.96
C LEU A 144 -26.68 29.81 5.07
N THR A 145 -27.77 30.25 5.69
CA THR A 145 -29.05 30.55 5.05
C THR A 145 -29.55 31.92 5.46
N THR A 146 -30.47 32.50 4.69
CA THR A 146 -31.33 33.57 5.21
C THR A 146 -32.41 32.97 6.11
N ARG A 147 -32.70 33.63 7.22
CA ARG A 147 -33.76 33.20 8.14
C ARG A 147 -35.13 33.39 7.49
N TYR A 148 -36.01 32.41 7.66
CA TYR A 148 -37.39 32.52 7.16
C TYR A 148 -38.13 33.69 7.83
N GLY A 149 -38.69 34.60 7.03
CA GLY A 149 -39.47 35.75 7.50
C GLY A 149 -38.64 36.87 8.13
N SER A 150 -37.32 36.90 7.93
CA SER A 150 -36.40 37.90 8.50
C SER A 150 -35.18 38.13 7.61
N ASP A 151 -34.57 39.31 7.72
CA ASP A 151 -33.30 39.63 7.06
C ASP A 151 -32.07 39.20 7.89
N GLN A 152 -32.28 38.46 8.98
CA GLN A 152 -31.20 37.81 9.72
C GLN A 152 -30.62 36.61 8.95
N LEU A 153 -29.37 36.28 9.25
CA LEU A 153 -28.71 35.05 8.80
C LEU A 153 -29.01 33.93 9.79
N GLU A 154 -29.13 32.70 9.29
CA GLU A 154 -29.22 31.49 10.09
C GLU A 154 -28.09 30.53 9.72
N CYS A 155 -27.41 29.98 10.72
CA CYS A 155 -26.43 28.92 10.53
C CYS A 155 -26.91 27.58 11.09
N THR A 156 -26.67 26.51 10.33
CA THR A 156 -26.86 25.13 10.77
C THR A 156 -25.50 24.43 10.82
N ILE A 157 -25.25 23.64 11.86
CA ILE A 157 -24.10 22.74 11.94
C ILE A 157 -24.57 21.31 12.18
N GLY A 158 -23.81 20.33 11.69
CA GLY A 158 -24.14 18.92 11.89
C GLY A 158 -22.93 18.00 11.94
N ARG A 159 -23.15 16.84 12.54
CA ARG A 159 -22.20 15.74 12.72
C ARG A 159 -22.96 14.41 12.78
N GLY A 160 -22.77 13.57 11.78
CA GLY A 160 -23.54 12.34 11.61
C GLY A 160 -25.03 12.65 11.48
N GLU A 161 -25.83 12.04 12.35
CA GLU A 161 -27.28 12.29 12.47
C GLU A 161 -27.61 13.49 13.37
N HIS A 162 -26.63 14.02 14.12
CA HIS A 162 -26.85 15.17 15.01
C HIS A 162 -26.80 16.48 14.23
N ILE A 163 -27.81 17.33 14.42
CA ILE A 163 -27.91 18.66 13.78
C ILE A 163 -28.28 19.69 14.85
N GLN A 164 -27.60 20.83 14.82
CA GLN A 164 -27.97 22.02 15.60
C GLN A 164 -28.33 23.17 14.65
N ARG A 165 -29.50 23.75 14.89
CA ARG A 165 -30.07 24.90 14.17
C ARG A 165 -30.43 25.99 15.16
N GLY A 166 -30.96 27.11 14.66
CA GLY A 166 -31.43 28.20 15.51
C GLY A 166 -30.34 29.19 15.94
N PHE A 167 -29.19 29.18 15.28
CA PHE A 167 -28.19 30.24 15.42
C PHE A 167 -28.54 31.38 14.48
N TYR A 168 -28.82 32.56 15.02
CA TYR A 168 -29.24 33.72 14.24
C TYR A 168 -28.28 34.88 14.39
N SER A 169 -28.03 35.63 13.31
CA SER A 169 -27.37 36.93 13.43
C SER A 169 -28.26 37.89 14.24
N THR A 170 -27.65 38.71 15.11
CA THR A 170 -28.36 39.77 15.84
C THR A 170 -28.62 40.98 14.93
N MET A 171 -27.74 41.20 13.95
CA MET A 171 -27.89 42.23 12.93
C MET A 171 -28.56 41.65 11.69
N SER A 172 -29.38 42.47 11.00
CA SER A 172 -29.98 42.11 9.72
C SER A 172 -29.03 42.44 8.57
N ARG A 173 -29.06 41.63 7.51
CA ARG A 173 -28.49 41.99 6.21
C ARG A 173 -29.30 43.12 5.57
N THR A 174 -28.73 43.81 4.59
CA THR A 174 -29.44 44.75 3.73
C THR A 174 -29.89 44.01 2.46
N PRO A 175 -31.19 43.87 2.18
CA PRO A 175 -31.65 43.15 1.00
C PRO A 175 -31.32 43.86 -0.31
N GLY A 176 -31.03 43.10 -1.37
CA GLY A 176 -30.86 43.64 -2.72
C GLY A 176 -29.55 44.39 -2.99
N VAL A 177 -28.62 44.45 -2.02
CA VAL A 177 -27.27 45.03 -2.21
C VAL A 177 -26.20 43.94 -2.14
N GLU A 178 -25.03 44.22 -2.71
CA GLU A 178 -23.89 43.31 -2.57
C GLU A 178 -23.34 43.39 -1.14
N GLN A 179 -23.23 42.24 -0.47
CA GLN A 179 -22.63 42.16 0.86
C GLN A 179 -21.74 40.94 1.00
N LEU A 180 -20.79 41.01 1.94
CA LEU A 180 -20.05 39.86 2.44
C LEU A 180 -20.76 39.31 3.68
N LEU A 181 -21.32 38.09 3.57
CA LEU A 181 -22.08 37.42 4.61
C LEU A 181 -21.30 36.18 5.08
N GLU A 182 -21.00 36.10 6.36
CA GLU A 182 -20.03 35.12 6.87
C GLU A 182 -20.45 34.50 8.19
N VAL A 183 -19.95 33.28 8.41
CA VAL A 183 -20.01 32.61 9.71
C VAL A 183 -18.65 32.04 10.06
N GLU A 184 -18.28 32.14 11.33
CA GLU A 184 -17.05 31.59 11.89
C GLU A 184 -17.39 30.66 13.05
N TRP A 185 -16.90 29.43 12.99
CA TRP A 185 -16.89 28.50 14.11
C TRP A 185 -15.48 28.41 14.70
N ARG A 186 -15.37 28.45 16.03
CA ARG A 186 -14.11 28.28 16.78
C ARG A 186 -14.22 27.12 17.74
N ASN A 187 -13.25 26.23 17.69
CA ASN A 187 -13.14 25.07 18.56
C ASN A 187 -12.86 25.48 20.02
N ASP A 188 -13.51 24.81 20.96
CA ASP A 188 -13.10 24.78 22.37
C ASP A 188 -12.38 23.44 22.63
N PRO A 189 -11.04 23.40 22.70
CA PRO A 189 -10.30 22.14 22.78
C PRO A 189 -10.65 21.30 24.00
N GLY A 190 -11.14 21.91 25.08
CA GLY A 190 -11.50 21.22 26.33
C GLY A 190 -12.96 20.80 26.43
N ARG A 191 -13.77 20.97 25.37
CA ARG A 191 -15.21 20.67 25.38
C ARG A 191 -15.66 19.92 24.11
N PRO A 192 -16.83 19.24 24.16
CA PRO A 192 -17.41 18.54 23.00
C PRO A 192 -17.72 19.44 21.80
N GLY A 193 -17.84 20.76 21.98
CA GLY A 193 -18.20 21.71 20.94
C GLY A 193 -17.27 22.92 20.85
N GLY A 194 -17.85 24.07 20.50
CA GLY A 194 -17.14 25.33 20.28
C GLY A 194 -18.10 26.52 20.26
N THR A 195 -17.72 27.59 19.59
CA THR A 195 -18.52 28.82 19.46
C THR A 195 -18.73 29.23 18.02
N LEU A 196 -19.89 29.81 17.72
CA LEU A 196 -20.29 30.27 16.39
C LEU A 196 -20.60 31.77 16.39
N SER A 197 -20.02 32.51 15.46
CA SER A 197 -20.21 33.96 15.30
C SER A 197 -20.52 34.34 13.86
N PHE A 198 -21.35 35.36 13.66
CA PHE A 198 -21.71 35.90 12.36
C PHE A 198 -20.94 37.18 12.05
N PHE A 199 -20.66 37.42 10.77
CA PHE A 199 -20.09 38.68 10.30
C PHE A 199 -20.84 39.16 9.05
N ILE A 200 -21.02 40.48 8.94
CA ILE A 200 -21.55 41.16 7.77
C ILE A 200 -20.55 42.26 7.40
N ASP A 201 -20.05 42.23 6.17
CA ASP A 201 -19.02 43.14 5.65
C ASP A 201 -17.78 43.19 6.56
N GLY A 202 -17.38 42.01 7.06
CA GLY A 202 -16.25 41.82 7.97
C GLY A 202 -16.49 42.26 9.43
N LYS A 203 -17.63 42.88 9.75
CA LYS A 203 -17.99 43.34 11.10
C LYS A 203 -18.83 42.30 11.83
N ALA A 204 -18.65 42.17 13.13
CA ALA A 204 -19.42 41.23 13.95
C ALA A 204 -20.93 41.53 13.88
N ALA A 205 -21.72 40.49 13.61
CA ALA A 205 -23.16 40.57 13.36
C ALA A 205 -24.00 39.63 14.24
N GLY A 206 -23.38 38.90 15.17
CA GLY A 206 -24.04 38.03 16.15
C GLY A 206 -23.08 36.97 16.72
N GLY A 207 -23.43 36.37 17.87
CA GLY A 207 -22.60 35.40 18.59
C GLY A 207 -21.61 36.03 19.60
N PRO A 208 -20.74 35.25 20.26
CA PRO A 208 -20.52 33.81 20.08
C PRO A 208 -21.63 32.94 20.69
N PHE A 209 -22.26 32.09 19.88
CA PHE A 209 -23.22 31.08 20.32
C PHE A 209 -22.52 29.76 20.62
N ARG A 210 -22.85 29.12 21.75
CA ARG A 210 -22.27 27.81 22.08
C ARG A 210 -22.87 26.72 21.20
N THR A 211 -22.01 25.80 20.77
CA THR A 211 -22.36 24.60 20.02
C THR A 211 -22.16 23.38 20.92
N GLY A 212 -23.03 22.38 20.80
CA GLY A 212 -23.00 21.16 21.61
C GLY A 212 -22.01 20.11 21.10
N PHE A 213 -21.62 20.20 19.83
CA PHE A 213 -20.64 19.32 19.19
C PHE A 213 -19.79 20.09 18.17
N LYS A 214 -18.62 19.55 17.79
CA LYS A 214 -17.76 20.10 16.72
C LYS A 214 -18.31 19.70 15.35
N PRO A 215 -18.43 20.62 14.37
CA PRO A 215 -18.80 20.25 13.01
C PRO A 215 -17.78 19.25 12.46
N ARG A 216 -18.25 18.19 11.82
CA ARG A 216 -17.37 17.18 11.22
C ARG A 216 -17.14 17.55 9.77
N ILE A 217 -15.89 17.85 9.40
CA ILE A 217 -15.49 18.16 8.02
C ILE A 217 -14.59 17.04 7.52
N THR A 218 -14.94 16.46 6.37
CA THR A 218 -14.20 15.36 5.77
C THR A 218 -13.75 15.68 4.34
N PRO A 219 -12.75 14.96 3.80
CA PRO A 219 -12.23 15.22 2.47
C PRO A 219 -13.26 15.12 1.34
N GLU A 220 -14.32 14.34 1.54
CA GLU A 220 -15.36 14.03 0.55
C GLU A 220 -16.44 15.10 0.47
N MET A 221 -16.47 16.05 1.41
CA MET A 221 -17.47 17.11 1.42
C MET A 221 -17.30 18.04 0.23
N ASP A 222 -18.42 18.42 -0.37
CA ASP A 222 -18.50 19.42 -1.42
C ASP A 222 -19.19 20.70 -0.92
N VAL A 223 -19.20 21.71 -1.78
CA VAL A 223 -19.82 23.01 -1.54
C VAL A 223 -20.89 23.25 -2.57
N SER A 224 -22.08 23.61 -2.09
CA SER A 224 -23.21 24.01 -2.92
C SER A 224 -23.67 25.43 -2.58
N VAL A 225 -24.21 26.14 -3.55
CA VAL A 225 -24.91 27.43 -3.38
C VAL A 225 -26.24 27.35 -4.10
N ASN A 226 -27.33 27.81 -3.49
CA ASN A 226 -28.69 27.74 -4.01
C ASN A 226 -29.28 26.31 -4.14
N ALA A 227 -28.60 25.27 -3.65
CA ALA A 227 -29.13 23.90 -3.59
C ALA A 227 -28.45 23.10 -2.47
N ALA A 228 -29.14 22.07 -1.96
CA ALA A 228 -28.59 21.14 -0.99
C ALA A 228 -28.37 19.78 -1.67
N LEU A 229 -27.12 19.39 -1.95
CA LEU A 229 -26.78 18.13 -2.65
C LEU A 229 -27.52 17.97 -3.99
N GLY A 230 -27.60 19.05 -4.77
CA GLY A 230 -28.35 19.09 -6.03
C GLY A 230 -29.88 19.16 -5.87
N ASN A 231 -30.41 19.11 -4.65
CA ASN A 231 -31.83 19.35 -4.39
C ASN A 231 -32.12 20.86 -4.38
N MET A 232 -32.92 21.31 -5.33
CA MET A 232 -33.26 22.73 -5.54
C MET A 232 -34.48 23.20 -4.73
N ARG A 233 -34.98 22.41 -3.77
CA ARG A 233 -36.16 22.79 -2.96
C ARG A 233 -35.99 24.15 -2.24
N GLN A 234 -34.76 24.52 -1.90
CA GLN A 234 -34.41 25.78 -1.23
C GLN A 234 -33.79 26.81 -2.19
N ALA A 235 -33.83 26.55 -3.50
CA ALA A 235 -33.34 27.48 -4.50
C ALA A 235 -34.26 28.70 -4.59
N ILE A 236 -33.67 29.87 -4.81
CA ILE A 236 -34.38 31.13 -4.99
C ILE A 236 -34.05 31.76 -6.35
N ASP A 237 -34.92 32.66 -6.79
CA ASP A 237 -34.73 33.42 -8.02
C ASP A 237 -33.88 34.67 -7.79
N GLY A 238 -32.84 34.87 -8.60
CA GLY A 238 -32.07 36.12 -8.64
C GLY A 238 -30.90 36.20 -7.66
N LEU A 239 -30.45 35.08 -7.08
CA LEU A 239 -29.26 35.07 -6.20
C LEU A 239 -28.01 35.33 -7.02
N LEU A 240 -27.37 36.50 -6.84
CA LEU A 240 -26.11 36.82 -7.51
C LEU A 240 -24.94 36.40 -6.62
N VAL A 241 -24.03 35.58 -7.17
CA VAL A 241 -22.82 35.11 -6.50
C VAL A 241 -21.59 35.75 -7.15
N ARG A 242 -20.83 36.52 -6.36
CA ARG A 242 -19.55 37.10 -6.76
C ARG A 242 -18.38 36.25 -6.27
N GLU A 243 -18.43 35.86 -5.00
CA GLU A 243 -17.36 35.11 -4.34
C GLU A 243 -17.93 34.13 -3.31
N ILE A 244 -17.35 32.93 -3.24
CA ILE A 244 -17.51 31.99 -2.11
C ILE A 244 -16.13 31.79 -1.49
N GLY A 245 -16.03 31.82 -0.16
CA GLY A 245 -14.77 31.67 0.54
C GLY A 245 -14.83 30.65 1.68
N ILE A 246 -13.72 29.97 1.90
CA ILE A 246 -13.49 29.08 3.05
C ILE A 246 -12.12 29.41 3.62
N GLY A 247 -12.02 29.58 4.93
CA GLY A 247 -10.76 29.76 5.65
C GLY A 247 -10.74 29.01 6.97
N PHE A 248 -9.55 28.60 7.40
CA PHE A 248 -9.37 27.87 8.64
C PHE A 248 -7.94 28.00 9.17
N ASP A 249 -7.70 27.53 10.38
CA ASP A 249 -6.36 27.52 10.97
C ASP A 249 -5.63 26.20 10.66
N ARG A 250 -4.52 26.29 9.92
CA ARG A 250 -3.64 25.15 9.58
C ARG A 250 -2.51 25.03 10.61
N PRO A 251 -2.23 23.84 11.17
CA PRO A 251 -1.07 23.63 12.01
C PRO A 251 0.23 23.81 11.21
N VAL A 252 1.22 24.46 11.81
CA VAL A 252 2.60 24.66 11.32
C VAL A 252 3.55 24.25 12.42
N ILE A 253 4.67 23.64 12.07
CA ILE A 253 5.71 23.28 13.04
C ILE A 253 6.80 24.35 12.99
N ASP A 254 6.98 25.05 14.11
CA ASP A 254 8.11 25.96 14.32
C ASP A 254 9.21 25.18 15.06
N GLU A 255 10.42 25.14 14.47
CA GLU A 255 11.58 24.49 15.07
C GLU A 255 12.50 25.51 15.77
N SER A 256 13.04 25.12 16.92
CA SER A 256 14.07 25.86 17.64
C SER A 256 15.22 24.94 18.02
N TYR A 257 16.42 25.52 18.19
CA TYR A 257 17.64 24.77 18.45
C TYR A 257 18.38 25.34 19.68
N PRO A 258 17.84 25.21 20.90
CA PRO A 258 18.57 25.56 22.11
C PRO A 258 19.89 24.78 22.19
N ALA A 259 20.97 25.50 22.48
CA ALA A 259 22.29 24.91 22.70
C ALA A 259 22.25 23.92 23.88
N VAL A 260 22.97 22.81 23.74
CA VAL A 260 23.15 21.83 24.79
C VAL A 260 24.52 22.08 25.41
N SER A 261 24.54 22.76 26.55
CA SER A 261 25.78 23.13 27.26
C SER A 261 26.01 22.32 28.54
N GLY A 262 25.38 21.14 28.67
CA GLY A 262 25.50 20.28 29.84
C GLY A 262 26.23 18.99 29.51
N ASP A 263 27.11 18.54 30.40
CA ASP A 263 27.72 17.21 30.36
C ASP A 263 26.65 16.12 30.26
N MET A 264 25.45 16.30 30.84
CA MET A 264 24.41 15.27 30.92
C MET A 264 23.21 15.58 30.00
N VAL A 265 22.82 14.60 29.19
CA VAL A 265 21.64 14.63 28.31
C VAL A 265 20.78 13.40 28.57
N ARG A 266 19.45 13.56 28.52
CA ARG A 266 18.53 12.43 28.66
C ARG A 266 18.67 11.52 27.45
N GLY A 267 18.76 10.21 27.64
CA GLY A 267 18.90 9.25 26.54
C GLY A 267 17.81 9.35 25.47
N ARG A 268 16.59 9.71 25.87
CA ARG A 268 15.47 9.96 24.95
C ARG A 268 15.62 11.20 24.06
N ASP A 269 16.48 12.14 24.44
CA ASP A 269 16.73 13.38 23.71
C ASP A 269 17.89 13.22 22.70
N LEU A 270 18.65 12.10 22.76
CA LEU A 270 19.75 11.82 21.82
C LEU A 270 19.36 11.89 20.33
N PRO A 271 18.19 11.37 19.90
CA PRO A 271 17.76 11.47 18.51
C PRO A 271 17.53 12.90 18.02
N ASP A 272 17.25 13.84 18.92
CA ASP A 272 17.00 15.24 18.61
C ASP A 272 18.26 16.11 18.69
N LEU A 273 19.42 15.52 18.98
CA LEU A 273 20.69 16.23 18.93
C LEU A 273 21.10 16.56 17.50
N VAL A 274 21.56 17.79 17.31
CA VAL A 274 22.03 18.34 16.05
C VAL A 274 23.33 19.09 16.27
N VAL A 275 24.09 19.28 15.19
CA VAL A 275 25.16 20.27 15.14
C VAL A 275 24.58 21.55 14.56
N ASP A 276 24.70 22.64 15.30
CA ASP A 276 24.36 23.98 14.83
C ASP A 276 25.57 24.58 14.11
N ALA A 277 25.63 24.37 12.80
CA ALA A 277 26.70 24.89 11.95
C ALA A 277 26.32 26.22 11.28
N ARG A 278 25.23 26.89 11.70
CA ARG A 278 24.75 28.13 11.05
C ARG A 278 25.76 29.28 11.09
N ALA A 279 26.60 29.32 12.13
CA ALA A 279 27.67 30.31 12.26
C ALA A 279 28.98 29.91 11.56
N VAL A 280 29.06 28.68 11.03
CA VAL A 280 30.25 28.17 10.32
C VAL A 280 30.18 28.60 8.87
N THR A 281 31.22 29.28 8.37
CA THR A 281 31.25 29.85 7.01
C THR A 281 32.17 29.10 6.05
N ALA A 282 32.97 28.15 6.54
CA ALA A 282 33.90 27.36 5.73
C ALA A 282 33.95 25.89 6.22
N PRO A 283 34.29 24.93 5.34
CA PRO A 283 34.44 23.54 5.75
C PRO A 283 35.44 23.34 6.88
N GLN A 284 35.15 22.43 7.79
CA GLN A 284 35.97 22.05 8.94
C GLN A 284 36.34 20.56 8.88
N PRO A 285 37.53 20.17 9.37
CA PRO A 285 37.93 18.76 9.44
C PRO A 285 37.04 17.97 10.40
N ALA A 286 37.09 16.65 10.28
CA ALA A 286 36.35 15.72 11.13
C ALA A 286 36.65 15.95 12.62
N ARG A 287 35.60 15.93 13.45
CA ARG A 287 35.66 16.04 14.91
C ARG A 287 34.81 14.95 15.56
N THR A 288 35.35 14.31 16.58
CA THR A 288 34.68 13.16 17.22
C THR A 288 33.84 13.61 18.41
N LEU A 289 32.52 13.48 18.29
CA LEU A 289 31.61 13.52 19.42
C LEU A 289 31.67 12.17 20.16
N ALA A 290 31.73 12.18 21.49
CA ALA A 290 31.60 10.96 22.28
C ALA A 290 30.46 11.09 23.29
N TRP A 291 29.78 9.99 23.58
CA TRP A 291 28.77 9.93 24.64
C TRP A 291 28.91 8.65 25.46
N ARG A 292 28.83 8.78 26.78
CA ARG A 292 28.92 7.67 27.73
C ARG A 292 27.55 7.33 28.30
N GLY A 293 27.14 6.07 28.18
CA GLY A 293 25.89 5.56 28.74
C GLY A 293 25.96 5.32 30.26
N PRO A 294 24.80 5.09 30.91
CA PRO A 294 24.73 4.79 32.34
C PRO A 294 25.50 3.52 32.75
N ASP A 295 25.64 2.58 31.84
CA ASP A 295 26.39 1.33 31.97
C ASP A 295 27.91 1.52 31.81
N GLY A 296 28.37 2.75 31.54
CA GLY A 296 29.77 3.07 31.30
C GLY A 296 30.22 2.85 29.85
N SER A 297 29.36 2.33 28.96
CA SER A 297 29.67 2.17 27.54
C SER A 297 29.94 3.53 26.89
N VAL A 298 30.94 3.61 26.00
CA VAL A 298 31.28 4.84 25.28
C VAL A 298 31.08 4.60 23.80
N ALA A 299 30.28 5.45 23.17
CA ALA A 299 30.11 5.48 21.72
C ALA A 299 30.63 6.80 21.16
N THR A 300 31.10 6.75 19.92
CA THR A 300 31.71 7.89 19.24
C THR A 300 31.12 8.10 17.85
N LEU A 301 31.18 9.34 17.38
CA LEU A 301 30.73 9.73 16.07
C LEU A 301 31.59 10.85 15.51
N ASP A 302 32.27 10.57 14.41
CA ASP A 302 33.01 11.59 13.66
C ASP A 302 32.05 12.45 12.84
N ILE A 303 32.22 13.77 12.95
CA ILE A 303 31.38 14.77 12.31
C ILE A 303 32.27 15.71 11.49
N THR A 304 31.97 15.86 10.22
CA THR A 304 32.62 16.78 9.30
C THR A 304 31.62 17.86 8.89
N VAL A 305 31.91 19.13 9.18
CA VAL A 305 31.13 20.25 8.63
C VAL A 305 31.72 20.58 7.27
N GLY A 306 31.20 19.97 6.22
CA GLY A 306 31.74 20.01 4.86
C GLY A 306 31.11 18.94 3.97
N PRO A 307 31.50 18.90 2.68
CA PRO A 307 30.93 17.97 1.72
C PRO A 307 31.24 16.52 2.09
N LEU A 308 30.36 15.61 1.68
CA LEU A 308 30.59 14.17 1.85
C LEU A 308 31.83 13.74 1.07
N GLU A 309 32.76 13.09 1.77
CA GLU A 309 33.97 12.56 1.17
C GLU A 309 33.70 11.18 0.54
N VAL A 310 34.00 11.04 -0.76
CA VAL A 310 33.93 9.77 -1.48
C VAL A 310 35.35 9.39 -1.90
N SER A 311 35.76 8.17 -1.54
CA SER A 311 37.08 7.64 -1.91
C SER A 311 37.17 7.33 -3.42
N PRO A 312 38.37 7.41 -4.02
CA PRO A 312 38.59 6.94 -5.40
C PRO A 312 38.11 5.50 -5.61
N GLY A 313 37.61 5.19 -6.81
CA GLY A 313 37.03 3.88 -7.13
C GLY A 313 35.65 3.60 -6.54
N GLN A 314 35.10 4.48 -5.69
CA GLN A 314 33.71 4.38 -5.24
C GLN A 314 32.75 5.20 -6.13
N PRO A 315 31.48 4.77 -6.26
CA PRO A 315 30.51 5.52 -7.06
C PRO A 315 30.28 6.91 -6.47
N TRP A 316 30.47 7.92 -7.32
CA TRP A 316 30.38 9.33 -6.94
C TRP A 316 29.25 10.03 -7.68
N LYS A 317 29.19 9.90 -9.01
CA LYS A 317 28.17 10.56 -9.85
C LYS A 317 27.52 9.62 -10.86
N ALA A 318 26.32 10.00 -11.28
CA ALA A 318 25.65 9.42 -12.44
C ALA A 318 25.42 10.47 -13.54
N VAL A 319 25.63 10.07 -14.79
CA VAL A 319 25.43 10.91 -15.98
C VAL A 319 24.38 10.26 -16.87
N LEU A 320 23.30 11.00 -17.15
CA LEU A 320 22.31 10.60 -18.14
C LEU A 320 22.87 10.86 -19.54
N VAL A 321 22.83 9.88 -20.42
CA VAL A 321 23.17 10.03 -21.84
C VAL A 321 21.88 9.93 -22.63
N ASP A 322 21.50 11.02 -23.29
CA ASP A 322 20.33 11.10 -24.16
C ASP A 322 20.67 10.48 -25.52
N TRP A 323 19.84 9.53 -25.96
CA TRP A 323 19.97 8.83 -27.24
C TRP A 323 18.83 9.17 -28.22
N SER A 324 18.04 10.21 -27.95
CA SER A 324 16.88 10.59 -28.76
C SER A 324 17.25 10.92 -30.22
N SER A 325 18.47 11.38 -30.49
CA SER A 325 18.96 11.65 -31.85
C SER A 325 19.53 10.41 -32.56
N GLY A 326 19.55 9.24 -31.91
CA GLY A 326 20.24 8.03 -32.39
C GLY A 326 21.73 7.97 -32.02
N THR A 327 22.29 9.05 -31.47
CA THR A 327 23.67 9.11 -30.96
C THR A 327 23.65 9.58 -29.50
N GLY A 328 24.44 8.94 -28.64
CA GLY A 328 24.49 9.31 -27.22
C GLY A 328 25.14 10.67 -26.96
N VAL A 329 24.39 11.59 -26.34
CA VAL A 329 24.87 12.90 -25.88
C VAL A 329 24.73 12.98 -24.35
N PRO A 330 25.82 13.17 -23.59
CA PRO A 330 25.74 13.39 -22.14
C PRO A 330 24.91 14.64 -21.81
N HIS A 331 23.95 14.50 -20.90
CA HIS A 331 23.15 15.61 -20.42
C HIS A 331 24.01 16.53 -19.51
N PRO A 332 23.86 17.87 -19.58
CA PRO A 332 24.69 18.80 -18.80
C PRO A 332 24.47 18.70 -17.28
N ASN A 333 23.25 18.39 -16.85
CA ASN A 333 22.94 18.21 -15.42
C ASN A 333 23.44 16.83 -14.94
N VAL A 334 24.63 16.82 -14.35
CA VAL A 334 25.23 15.63 -13.74
C VAL A 334 24.68 15.43 -12.32
N LEU A 335 24.44 14.16 -11.94
CA LEU A 335 23.93 13.80 -10.62
C LEU A 335 25.09 13.42 -9.69
N GLU A 336 25.69 14.41 -9.01
CA GLU A 336 26.73 14.18 -7.99
C GLU A 336 26.10 13.74 -6.66
N MET A 337 26.24 12.47 -6.31
CA MET A 337 25.50 11.81 -5.22
C MET A 337 26.19 11.98 -3.86
N THR A 338 26.39 13.23 -3.43
CA THR A 338 27.13 13.60 -2.22
C THR A 338 26.37 14.53 -1.28
N HIS A 339 25.13 14.93 -1.59
CA HIS A 339 24.32 15.75 -0.70
C HIS A 339 23.53 14.85 0.28
N PRO A 340 23.87 14.78 1.57
CA PRO A 340 23.20 13.88 2.49
C PRO A 340 21.79 14.40 2.83
N ALA A 341 20.75 13.64 2.50
CA ALA A 341 19.37 13.95 2.91
C ALA A 341 19.13 13.58 4.37
N VAL A 342 19.59 12.39 4.75
CA VAL A 342 19.63 11.86 6.12
C VAL A 342 20.83 10.93 6.26
N GLN A 343 21.35 10.88 7.47
CA GLN A 343 22.57 10.16 7.81
C GLN A 343 22.40 9.38 9.10
N ASN A 344 23.37 8.48 9.34
CA ASN A 344 23.36 7.59 10.50
C ASN A 344 22.03 6.83 10.63
N CYS A 345 21.44 6.49 9.49
CA CYS A 345 20.19 5.76 9.43
C CYS A 345 20.43 4.31 9.86
N ARG A 346 19.51 3.78 10.66
CA ARG A 346 19.57 2.41 11.20
C ARG A 346 18.18 1.84 11.27
N PHE A 347 18.08 0.51 11.16
CA PHE A 347 16.86 -0.18 11.54
C PHE A 347 16.60 0.01 13.03
N GLU A 348 15.33 0.07 13.43
CA GLU A 348 14.94 0.08 14.85
C GLU A 348 15.00 -1.32 15.49
N ASP A 349 15.07 -2.38 14.68
CA ASP A 349 15.33 -3.72 15.17
C ASP A 349 16.78 -3.88 15.61
N ALA A 350 17.01 -4.21 16.87
CA ALA A 350 18.36 -4.29 17.44
C ALA A 350 19.28 -5.29 16.72
N VAL A 351 18.75 -6.43 16.26
CA VAL A 351 19.55 -7.44 15.55
C VAL A 351 19.97 -6.91 14.18
N LEU A 352 19.01 -6.39 13.39
CA LEU A 352 19.31 -5.82 12.08
C LEU A 352 20.23 -4.58 12.18
N ALA A 353 20.02 -3.75 13.19
CA ALA A 353 20.82 -2.55 13.45
C ALA A 353 22.28 -2.86 13.83
N ALA A 354 22.51 -4.00 14.48
CA ALA A 354 23.85 -4.47 14.84
C ALA A 354 24.53 -5.17 13.66
N ALA A 355 23.77 -5.93 12.87
CA ALA A 355 24.30 -6.72 11.76
C ALA A 355 24.68 -5.88 10.52
N GLN A 356 24.10 -4.68 10.37
CA GLN A 356 24.34 -3.80 9.22
C GLN A 356 25.00 -2.48 9.65
N PRO A 357 25.96 -1.95 8.85
CA PRO A 357 26.41 -0.58 9.02
C PRO A 357 25.26 0.43 8.93
N ALA A 358 25.38 1.52 9.69
CA ALA A 358 24.52 2.68 9.48
C ALA A 358 24.70 3.19 8.04
N TRP A 359 23.61 3.66 7.43
CA TRP A 359 23.64 4.15 6.07
C TRP A 359 23.38 5.66 5.99
N ILE A 360 23.73 6.20 4.83
CA ILE A 360 23.46 7.57 4.42
C ILE A 360 22.57 7.52 3.17
N GLU A 361 21.50 8.31 3.17
CA GLU A 361 20.69 8.57 1.99
C GLU A 361 21.18 9.87 1.36
N CYS A 362 21.69 9.81 0.12
CA CYS A 362 22.20 10.97 -0.61
C CYS A 362 21.30 11.34 -1.79
N LEU A 363 21.14 12.65 -1.98
CA LEU A 363 20.56 13.28 -3.15
C LEU A 363 21.68 13.83 -4.06
N PRO A 364 21.35 14.19 -5.32
CA PRO A 364 22.24 14.98 -6.14
C PRO A 364 22.43 16.39 -5.56
N GLN A 365 23.64 16.95 -5.72
CA GLN A 365 23.96 18.36 -5.36
C GLN A 365 23.22 19.39 -6.24
N GLY A 366 22.90 19.02 -7.48
CA GLY A 366 22.33 19.92 -8.48
C GLY A 366 20.94 19.51 -8.99
N PRO A 367 20.41 20.24 -9.98
CA PRO A 367 19.14 19.88 -10.62
C PRO A 367 19.25 18.52 -11.32
N VAL A 368 18.11 17.83 -11.42
CA VAL A 368 18.04 16.58 -12.19
C VAL A 368 17.86 16.86 -13.69
N PRO A 369 18.29 15.97 -14.59
CA PRO A 369 17.93 16.05 -16.00
C PRO A 369 16.41 16.03 -16.19
N VAL A 370 15.91 16.86 -17.11
CA VAL A 370 14.52 16.88 -17.54
C VAL A 370 14.48 16.86 -19.06
N ILE A 371 13.86 15.82 -19.63
CA ILE A 371 13.73 15.65 -21.08
C ILE A 371 12.25 15.36 -21.36
N ASP A 372 11.65 16.08 -22.31
CA ASP A 372 10.24 15.95 -22.69
C ASP A 372 9.26 15.97 -21.51
N GLY A 373 9.56 16.78 -20.49
CA GLY A 373 8.72 16.93 -19.30
C GLY A 373 8.78 15.75 -18.34
N ILE A 374 9.76 14.85 -18.48
CA ILE A 374 10.06 13.76 -17.54
C ILE A 374 11.37 14.10 -16.81
N ALA A 375 11.34 14.06 -15.49
CA ALA A 375 12.49 14.22 -14.61
C ALA A 375 13.18 12.87 -14.33
N TYR A 376 14.50 12.84 -14.51
CA TYR A 376 15.35 11.66 -14.38
C TYR A 376 16.13 11.72 -13.06
N ARG A 377 15.63 11.04 -12.04
CA ARG A 377 16.09 11.15 -10.66
C ARG A 377 17.05 10.03 -10.31
N CYS A 378 17.88 10.29 -9.30
CA CYS A 378 18.71 9.28 -8.64
C CYS A 378 18.76 9.59 -7.14
N GLU A 379 18.66 8.55 -6.31
CA GLU A 379 18.99 8.59 -4.89
C GLU A 379 20.07 7.54 -4.61
N ALA A 380 21.05 7.86 -3.77
CA ALA A 380 22.12 6.94 -3.41
C ALA A 380 22.02 6.49 -1.96
N ILE A 381 22.37 5.24 -1.71
CA ILE A 381 22.48 4.66 -0.38
C ILE A 381 23.94 4.27 -0.20
N ARG A 382 24.57 4.78 0.85
CA ARG A 382 25.95 4.46 1.22
C ARG A 382 25.95 3.77 2.57
N ALA A 383 26.34 2.50 2.62
CA ALA A 383 26.39 1.70 3.84
C ALA A 383 27.74 0.98 3.90
N GLY A 384 28.71 1.56 4.62
CA GLY A 384 30.10 1.11 4.56
C GLY A 384 30.65 1.22 3.14
N ASP A 385 31.12 0.11 2.60
CA ASP A 385 31.67 -0.06 1.25
C ASP A 385 30.62 -0.54 0.22
N TYR A 386 29.37 -0.76 0.63
CA TYR A 386 28.25 -0.97 -0.27
C TYR A 386 27.62 0.37 -0.68
N VAL A 387 27.54 0.61 -2.00
CA VAL A 387 26.90 1.80 -2.57
C VAL A 387 25.88 1.36 -3.62
N GLN A 388 24.66 1.85 -3.46
CA GLN A 388 23.55 1.61 -4.37
C GLN A 388 23.08 2.95 -4.94
N PHE A 389 22.88 3.02 -6.26
CA PHE A 389 22.14 4.08 -6.92
C PHE A 389 20.76 3.55 -7.33
N GLN A 390 19.72 4.25 -6.92
CA GLN A 390 18.35 3.99 -7.36
C GLN A 390 17.91 5.11 -8.28
N PHE A 391 17.79 4.78 -9.56
CA PHE A 391 17.23 5.65 -10.58
C PHE A 391 15.71 5.56 -10.55
N GLY A 392 15.07 6.69 -10.74
CA GLY A 392 13.62 6.78 -10.84
C GLY A 392 13.19 7.90 -11.76
N TYR A 393 11.97 7.79 -12.25
CA TYR A 393 11.48 8.64 -13.33
C TYR A 393 10.09 9.13 -13.00
N ASP A 394 9.83 10.41 -13.19
CA ASP A 394 8.54 10.99 -12.91
C ASP A 394 8.27 12.17 -13.82
N TRP A 395 7.00 12.51 -14.03
CA TRP A 395 6.66 13.76 -14.68
C TRP A 395 7.21 14.95 -13.89
N ASP A 396 7.78 15.90 -14.62
CA ASP A 396 8.20 17.17 -14.05
C ASP A 396 7.00 17.95 -13.50
N ALA A 397 7.24 18.80 -12.50
CA ALA A 397 6.18 19.58 -11.87
C ALA A 397 5.48 20.54 -12.85
N SER A 398 6.13 20.93 -13.95
CA SER A 398 5.48 21.70 -15.04
C SER A 398 4.43 20.90 -15.81
N VAL A 399 4.57 19.57 -15.87
CA VAL A 399 3.64 18.65 -16.56
C VAL A 399 2.59 18.09 -15.60
N MET A 400 3.02 17.73 -14.39
CA MET A 400 2.17 17.12 -13.38
C MET A 400 2.56 17.66 -11.98
N PRO A 401 2.04 18.82 -11.58
CA PRO A 401 2.48 19.53 -10.37
C PRO A 401 2.23 18.75 -9.08
N ASP A 402 1.21 17.91 -9.06
CA ASP A 402 0.83 17.11 -7.88
C ASP A 402 1.46 15.69 -7.88
N ASN A 403 2.41 15.39 -8.78
CA ASN A 403 2.96 14.03 -8.93
C ASN A 403 3.50 13.46 -7.59
N PRO A 404 3.17 12.20 -7.22
CA PRO A 404 2.50 11.14 -8.00
C PRO A 404 0.96 11.20 -8.05
N PHE A 405 0.35 12.24 -7.53
CA PHE A 405 -1.09 12.47 -7.63
C PHE A 405 -1.45 13.30 -8.86
N GLY A 406 -2.72 13.24 -9.26
CA GLY A 406 -3.23 13.94 -10.44
C GLY A 406 -3.55 12.98 -11.59
N ASP A 407 -4.51 13.36 -12.42
CA ASP A 407 -4.92 12.56 -13.58
C ASP A 407 -3.85 12.66 -14.67
N PRO A 408 -3.19 11.56 -15.08
CA PRO A 408 -2.13 11.57 -16.09
C PRO A 408 -2.65 11.54 -17.54
N SER A 409 -3.97 11.49 -17.75
CA SER A 409 -4.57 11.46 -19.10
C SER A 409 -3.98 12.54 -20.02
N GLY A 410 -3.66 12.13 -21.25
CA GLY A 410 -3.01 12.94 -22.28
C GLY A 410 -1.48 13.09 -22.18
N ARG A 411 -0.80 12.51 -21.18
CA ARG A 411 0.65 12.68 -20.97
C ARG A 411 1.48 11.46 -21.40
N ASN A 412 2.61 11.67 -22.05
CA ASN A 412 3.51 10.57 -22.36
C ASN A 412 4.18 10.04 -21.08
N ALA A 413 4.14 8.73 -20.87
CA ALA A 413 4.76 8.06 -19.72
C ALA A 413 6.07 7.34 -20.07
N TYR A 414 6.40 7.18 -21.35
CA TYR A 414 7.61 6.49 -21.75
C TYR A 414 8.78 7.46 -21.72
N MET A 415 9.83 7.09 -20.99
CA MET A 415 11.11 7.79 -21.03
C MET A 415 11.69 7.79 -22.44
N VAL A 416 12.43 8.83 -22.78
CA VAL A 416 13.23 8.88 -24.01
C VAL A 416 14.31 7.80 -24.03
N PRO A 417 14.85 7.41 -25.21
CA PRO A 417 16.03 6.56 -25.30
C PRO A 417 17.19 7.11 -24.47
N HIS A 418 17.74 6.33 -23.53
CA HIS A 418 18.83 6.81 -22.68
C HIS A 418 19.75 5.72 -22.13
N LYS A 419 20.90 6.11 -21.60
CA LYS A 419 21.79 5.27 -20.78
C LYS A 419 22.18 6.03 -19.51
N TRP A 420 22.54 5.31 -18.45
CA TRP A 420 23.22 5.90 -17.30
C TRP A 420 24.67 5.46 -17.24
N LEU A 421 25.56 6.42 -17.07
CA LEU A 421 26.98 6.19 -16.82
C LEU A 421 27.28 6.50 -15.36
N VAL A 422 27.94 5.58 -14.67
CA VAL A 422 28.31 5.75 -13.26
C VAL A 422 29.82 5.94 -13.18
N TYR A 423 30.24 7.02 -12.54
CA TYR A 423 31.65 7.40 -12.39
C TYR A 423 32.07 7.48 -10.94
N ASP A 424 33.35 7.26 -10.68
CA ASP A 424 33.98 7.67 -9.43
C ASP A 424 34.38 9.16 -9.45
N ARG A 425 35.02 9.61 -8.36
CA ARG A 425 35.44 11.01 -8.18
C ARG A 425 36.60 11.43 -9.08
N GLU A 426 37.29 10.49 -9.72
CA GLU A 426 38.40 10.73 -10.66
C GLU A 426 37.94 10.65 -12.12
N ASP A 427 36.62 10.71 -12.36
CA ASP A 427 36.00 10.57 -13.68
C ASP A 427 36.27 9.22 -14.37
N ARG A 428 36.61 8.19 -13.60
CA ARG A 428 36.70 6.82 -14.13
C ARG A 428 35.31 6.21 -14.23
N LEU A 429 34.97 5.69 -15.42
CA LEU A 429 33.73 4.97 -15.64
C LEU A 429 33.75 3.64 -14.88
N LEU A 430 32.81 3.46 -13.96
CA LEU A 430 32.61 2.24 -13.17
C LEU A 430 31.60 1.30 -13.83
N ALA A 431 30.51 1.84 -14.37
CA ALA A 431 29.45 1.05 -14.98
C ALA A 431 28.63 1.82 -16.00
N THR A 432 28.01 1.07 -16.92
CA THR A 432 26.98 1.57 -17.84
C THR A 432 25.70 0.79 -17.62
N VAL A 433 24.62 1.49 -17.26
CA VAL A 433 23.27 0.93 -17.17
C VAL A 433 22.60 1.07 -18.53
N GLN A 434 22.32 -0.07 -19.16
CA GLN A 434 21.82 -0.17 -20.53
C GLN A 434 21.03 -1.47 -20.72
N ARG A 435 20.41 -1.65 -21.89
CA ARG A 435 19.72 -2.90 -22.23
C ARG A 435 20.72 -4.08 -22.30
N PRO A 436 20.23 -5.33 -22.16
CA PRO A 436 21.10 -6.51 -22.24
C PRO A 436 21.88 -6.67 -23.55
N ASP A 437 21.38 -6.14 -24.66
CA ASP A 437 22.07 -6.14 -25.97
C ASP A 437 23.08 -4.99 -26.14
N GLY A 438 23.21 -4.12 -25.15
CA GLY A 438 24.05 -2.93 -25.18
C GLY A 438 23.39 -1.69 -25.80
N GLY A 439 22.16 -1.78 -26.28
CA GLY A 439 21.39 -0.63 -26.76
C GLY A 439 20.93 0.30 -25.63
N PRO A 440 20.45 1.52 -25.95
CA PRO A 440 19.89 2.43 -24.96
C PRO A 440 18.61 1.86 -24.36
N LEU A 441 18.39 2.13 -23.07
CA LEU A 441 17.10 1.93 -22.41
C LEU A 441 16.03 2.70 -23.16
N ASN A 442 14.84 2.11 -23.36
CA ASN A 442 13.75 2.69 -24.15
C ASN A 442 14.16 3.08 -25.60
N GLY A 443 15.14 2.41 -26.19
CA GLY A 443 15.62 2.68 -27.56
C GLY A 443 14.52 2.67 -28.62
N ALA A 444 14.61 3.58 -29.59
CA ALA A 444 13.65 3.69 -30.70
C ALA A 444 13.76 2.55 -31.72
N ASP A 445 14.82 1.75 -31.63
CA ASP A 445 15.08 0.56 -32.43
C ASP A 445 14.23 -0.65 -32.02
N VAL A 446 13.59 -0.60 -30.84
CA VAL A 446 12.65 -1.64 -30.38
C VAL A 446 11.31 -1.01 -29.98
N PRO A 447 10.19 -1.72 -30.19
CA PRO A 447 8.88 -1.21 -29.83
C PRO A 447 8.68 -1.24 -28.30
N GLY A 448 7.93 -0.27 -27.79
CA GLY A 448 7.62 -0.16 -26.36
C GLY A 448 6.77 -1.29 -25.76
N VAL A 449 6.15 -2.11 -26.61
CA VAL A 449 5.42 -3.35 -26.30
C VAL A 449 5.83 -4.40 -27.35
N TYR A 450 5.66 -5.70 -27.08
CA TYR A 450 6.10 -6.73 -28.02
C TYR A 450 5.28 -6.67 -29.33
N GLN A 451 5.96 -6.61 -30.49
CA GLN A 451 5.34 -6.55 -31.82
C GLN A 451 5.76 -7.71 -32.75
N GLY A 452 6.32 -8.79 -32.20
CA GLY A 452 6.71 -9.98 -32.96
C GLY A 452 5.59 -11.03 -33.11
N PRO A 453 5.90 -12.19 -33.72
CA PRO A 453 4.96 -13.29 -33.88
C PRO A 453 4.51 -13.87 -32.52
N VAL A 454 3.27 -14.35 -32.47
CA VAL A 454 2.71 -15.06 -31.32
C VAL A 454 2.25 -16.46 -31.74
N ASP A 455 2.32 -17.44 -30.84
CA ASP A 455 2.13 -18.87 -31.13
C ASP A 455 0.65 -19.31 -31.32
N GLY A 456 -0.22 -18.42 -31.79
CA GLY A 456 -1.67 -18.66 -31.91
C GLY A 456 -2.42 -18.74 -30.58
N ARG A 457 -1.69 -18.72 -29.45
CA ARG A 457 -2.19 -18.78 -28.07
C ARG A 457 -1.88 -17.52 -27.27
N GLY A 458 -1.22 -16.55 -27.90
CA GLY A 458 -0.85 -15.27 -27.31
C GLY A 458 0.52 -15.24 -26.63
N CYS A 459 1.33 -16.32 -26.72
CA CYS A 459 2.70 -16.31 -26.20
C CYS A 459 3.65 -15.68 -27.23
N ALA A 460 4.52 -14.78 -26.78
CA ALA A 460 5.54 -14.15 -27.61
C ALA A 460 6.55 -15.17 -28.13
N MET A 461 6.73 -15.25 -29.45
CA MET A 461 7.76 -16.09 -30.07
C MET A 461 9.06 -15.29 -30.21
N THR A 462 9.83 -15.18 -29.12
CA THR A 462 11.13 -14.49 -29.12
C THR A 462 12.15 -15.21 -30.01
N SER A 463 12.93 -14.43 -30.76
CA SER A 463 14.04 -14.91 -31.59
C SER A 463 15.16 -13.86 -31.64
N ARG A 464 16.21 -14.11 -32.42
CA ARG A 464 17.25 -13.09 -32.65
C ARG A 464 16.70 -11.85 -33.36
N GLU A 465 15.71 -12.04 -34.23
CA GLU A 465 15.04 -11.01 -35.04
C GLU A 465 13.87 -10.36 -34.28
N HIS A 466 13.23 -11.10 -33.37
CA HIS A 466 12.11 -10.63 -32.55
C HIS A 466 12.46 -10.67 -31.06
N ARG A 467 13.47 -9.89 -30.66
CA ARG A 467 13.86 -9.77 -29.26
C ARG A 467 12.81 -9.00 -28.46
N TRP A 468 12.71 -9.34 -27.17
CA TRP A 468 11.84 -8.64 -26.25
C TRP A 468 12.63 -7.91 -25.17
N TYR A 469 12.62 -6.58 -25.20
CA TYR A 469 13.23 -5.72 -24.19
C TYR A 469 12.19 -4.76 -23.63
N PRO A 470 11.78 -4.93 -22.35
CA PRO A 470 10.79 -4.04 -21.74
C PRO A 470 11.25 -2.58 -21.73
N HIS A 471 10.35 -1.68 -22.10
CA HIS A 471 10.53 -0.25 -21.84
C HIS A 471 10.03 0.07 -20.44
N GLY A 472 10.73 0.97 -19.76
CA GLY A 472 10.24 1.52 -18.51
C GLY A 472 9.28 2.68 -18.75
N THR A 473 8.44 2.96 -17.75
CA THR A 473 7.60 4.15 -17.70
C THR A 473 8.07 5.10 -16.61
N VAL A 474 7.54 6.33 -16.57
CA VAL A 474 7.48 7.10 -15.34
C VAL A 474 6.90 6.20 -14.24
N ARG A 475 7.50 6.24 -13.05
CA ARG A 475 7.22 5.40 -11.86
C ARG A 475 7.79 3.98 -11.84
N SER A 476 8.44 3.52 -12.91
CA SER A 476 9.39 2.41 -12.80
C SER A 476 10.72 2.93 -12.24
N GLY A 477 11.53 2.05 -11.67
CA GLY A 477 12.88 2.38 -11.24
C GLY A 477 13.93 1.40 -11.74
N ILE A 478 15.19 1.74 -11.49
CA ILE A 478 16.35 0.88 -11.73
C ILE A 478 17.24 0.98 -10.50
N ILE A 479 17.70 -0.15 -9.99
CA ILE A 479 18.80 -0.23 -9.04
C ILE A 479 20.08 -0.60 -9.75
N TRP A 480 21.16 0.08 -9.39
CA TRP A 480 22.52 -0.34 -9.68
C TRP A 480 23.32 -0.36 -8.37
N ARG A 481 24.23 -1.31 -8.23
CA ARG A 481 25.07 -1.49 -7.05
C ARG A 481 26.52 -1.62 -7.47
N ASN A 482 27.45 -1.12 -6.66
CA ASN A 482 28.87 -1.38 -6.89
C ASN A 482 29.26 -2.86 -6.70
N ARG A 483 28.45 -3.62 -5.95
CA ARG A 483 28.56 -5.06 -5.72
C ARG A 483 27.30 -5.59 -5.03
N ASP A 484 27.18 -6.91 -4.93
CA ASP A 484 26.12 -7.54 -4.13
C ASP A 484 26.26 -7.21 -2.64
N PRO A 485 25.14 -7.05 -1.90
CA PRO A 485 25.17 -6.96 -0.45
C PRO A 485 25.59 -8.31 0.17
N GLY A 486 26.33 -8.25 1.28
CA GLY A 486 26.63 -9.46 2.07
C GLY A 486 25.36 -10.06 2.67
N SER A 487 25.33 -11.39 2.87
CA SER A 487 24.27 -12.04 3.64
C SER A 487 24.42 -11.76 5.14
N HIS A 488 23.32 -11.84 5.89
CA HIS A 488 23.34 -11.94 7.35
C HIS A 488 23.77 -13.35 7.77
N ASP A 489 24.22 -13.49 9.02
CA ASP A 489 24.55 -14.79 9.59
C ASP A 489 23.30 -15.67 9.70
N GLN A 490 23.46 -16.98 9.47
CA GLN A 490 22.33 -17.91 9.42
C GLN A 490 21.56 -18.01 10.75
N ALA A 491 22.21 -17.77 11.89
CA ALA A 491 21.54 -17.71 13.18
C ALA A 491 20.58 -16.52 13.27
N ASP A 492 21.00 -15.34 12.78
CA ASP A 492 20.16 -14.15 12.75
C ASP A 492 19.01 -14.30 11.76
N VAL A 493 19.27 -14.88 10.59
CA VAL A 493 18.22 -15.21 9.61
C VAL A 493 17.17 -16.11 10.27
N ARG A 494 17.56 -17.25 10.84
CA ARG A 494 16.65 -18.20 11.51
C ARG A 494 15.88 -17.59 12.67
N ARG A 495 16.48 -16.65 13.38
CA ARG A 495 15.80 -15.89 14.44
C ARG A 495 14.69 -15.00 13.88
N ALA A 496 14.88 -14.39 12.70
CA ALA A 496 13.98 -13.39 12.13
C ALA A 496 12.90 -13.96 11.18
N VAL A 497 13.12 -15.14 10.58
CA VAL A 497 12.22 -15.69 9.54
C VAL A 497 11.53 -17.00 9.99
N PRO A 498 10.27 -17.27 9.57
CA PRO A 498 9.61 -18.55 9.86
C PRO A 498 10.31 -19.75 9.20
N LEU A 499 10.45 -20.85 9.94
CA LEU A 499 11.08 -22.08 9.44
C LEU A 499 10.06 -23.19 9.17
N PHE A 500 10.10 -23.74 7.97
CA PHE A 500 9.16 -24.76 7.47
C PHE A 500 9.82 -26.12 7.18
N GLU A 501 9.03 -27.18 7.26
CA GLU A 501 9.44 -28.56 7.02
C GLU A 501 9.47 -28.87 5.51
N LEU A 502 10.67 -28.90 4.93
CA LEU A 502 10.88 -29.15 3.49
C LEU A 502 11.20 -30.63 3.19
N GLY A 503 10.72 -31.55 4.04
CA GLY A 503 11.08 -32.97 4.01
C GLY A 503 10.37 -33.81 2.94
N ILE A 504 9.50 -33.22 2.11
CA ILE A 504 8.86 -33.93 0.99
C ILE A 504 9.82 -33.92 -0.20
N PRO A 505 10.41 -35.07 -0.58
CA PRO A 505 11.50 -35.08 -1.56
C PRO A 505 11.08 -34.55 -2.93
N PHE A 506 9.81 -34.67 -3.29
CA PHE A 506 9.17 -34.26 -4.56
C PHE A 506 8.17 -33.11 -4.42
N GLY A 507 7.86 -32.70 -3.19
CA GLY A 507 7.00 -31.56 -2.88
C GLY A 507 7.83 -30.28 -2.89
N SER A 508 7.19 -29.13 -3.13
CA SER A 508 7.89 -27.86 -3.35
C SER A 508 8.95 -27.92 -4.47
N ARG A 509 8.90 -28.94 -5.35
CA ARG A 509 9.75 -29.03 -6.54
C ARG A 509 9.26 -28.15 -7.67
N LEU A 510 7.99 -27.77 -7.61
CA LEU A 510 7.26 -27.30 -8.77
C LEU A 510 7.09 -25.81 -8.86
N ASP A 511 7.40 -25.01 -7.84
CA ASP A 511 7.35 -23.54 -7.86
C ASP A 511 6.16 -22.97 -8.68
N TYR A 512 5.00 -23.67 -8.67
CA TYR A 512 3.87 -23.32 -9.51
C TYR A 512 3.28 -22.05 -8.96
N SER A 513 3.39 -21.03 -9.80
CA SER A 513 2.40 -20.01 -9.94
C SER A 513 1.04 -20.66 -10.26
N VAL A 514 0.13 -20.68 -9.30
CA VAL A 514 -1.06 -21.53 -9.35
C VAL A 514 -2.12 -20.94 -10.30
N ASN A 515 -1.96 -21.30 -11.57
CA ASN A 515 -2.94 -21.33 -12.66
C ASN A 515 -2.39 -22.04 -13.92
N GLY A 516 -1.10 -22.40 -13.95
CA GLY A 516 -0.42 -22.95 -15.13
C GLY A 516 -0.93 -24.28 -15.71
N PHE A 517 -2.06 -24.83 -15.25
CA PHE A 517 -2.68 -26.04 -15.82
C PHE A 517 -4.20 -26.01 -15.92
N ASP A 518 -4.82 -24.84 -16.03
CA ASP A 518 -6.22 -24.81 -16.47
C ASP A 518 -6.31 -24.87 -18.00
N LEU A 519 -6.43 -26.11 -18.53
CA LEU A 519 -6.73 -26.34 -19.95
C LEU A 519 -8.06 -25.72 -20.39
N ARG A 520 -8.96 -25.29 -19.48
CA ARG A 520 -10.17 -24.52 -19.83
C ARG A 520 -9.84 -23.14 -20.40
N ILE A 521 -8.63 -22.62 -20.15
CA ILE A 521 -8.10 -21.38 -20.77
C ILE A 521 -7.68 -21.62 -22.23
N PHE A 522 -7.45 -22.87 -22.66
CA PHE A 522 -7.02 -23.21 -24.02
C PHE A 522 -8.00 -24.08 -24.83
N MET A 523 -9.01 -24.69 -24.19
CA MET A 523 -10.00 -25.58 -24.84
C MET A 523 -11.40 -24.98 -24.86
N GLY A 524 -11.52 -23.66 -25.01
CA GLY A 524 -12.78 -22.96 -25.28
C GLY A 524 -12.69 -22.23 -26.61
N GLY A 525 -13.20 -22.84 -27.67
CA GLY A 525 -13.39 -22.17 -28.95
C GLY A 525 -14.20 -20.88 -28.77
N ALA A 526 -13.79 -19.82 -29.47
CA ALA A 526 -14.48 -18.54 -29.56
C ALA A 526 -14.64 -17.74 -28.24
N GLY A 527 -13.62 -16.95 -27.89
CA GLY A 527 -13.84 -15.61 -27.33
C GLY A 527 -14.47 -15.48 -25.93
N GLY A 528 -14.07 -16.29 -24.95
CA GLY A 528 -14.46 -16.09 -23.54
C GLY A 528 -13.28 -15.95 -22.59
N ASP A 529 -12.97 -14.72 -22.17
CA ASP A 529 -12.28 -14.26 -20.94
C ASP A 529 -11.23 -15.17 -20.25
N GLY A 530 -10.42 -15.91 -21.01
CA GLY A 530 -9.36 -16.75 -20.48
C GLY A 530 -8.26 -15.90 -19.82
N GLN A 531 -8.33 -15.74 -18.50
CA GLN A 531 -7.25 -15.16 -17.69
C GLN A 531 -6.05 -16.08 -17.73
N ALA A 532 -5.13 -15.82 -18.63
CA ALA A 532 -3.92 -16.61 -18.76
C ALA A 532 -2.85 -16.11 -17.77
N ASN A 533 -3.26 -15.95 -16.52
CA ASN A 533 -2.40 -15.60 -15.40
C ASN A 533 -1.53 -16.82 -15.06
N GLY A 534 -0.21 -16.66 -14.90
CA GLY A 534 0.52 -17.58 -14.04
C GLY A 534 1.42 -18.68 -14.65
N PHE A 535 2.21 -18.44 -15.71
CA PHE A 535 3.08 -19.49 -16.30
C PHE A 535 4.57 -19.43 -15.94
N GLY A 536 5.03 -18.36 -15.30
CA GLY A 536 6.41 -18.20 -14.85
C GLY A 536 6.74 -19.21 -13.75
N ASN A 537 7.94 -19.78 -13.79
CA ASN A 537 8.37 -20.77 -12.82
C ASN A 537 9.89 -20.72 -12.62
N VAL A 538 10.37 -20.49 -11.38
CA VAL A 538 11.81 -20.35 -11.13
C VAL A 538 12.61 -21.64 -11.40
N ARG A 539 12.01 -22.79 -11.73
CA ARG A 539 12.70 -24.00 -12.18
C ARG A 539 12.92 -24.10 -13.68
N VAL A 540 12.12 -23.43 -14.50
CA VAL A 540 12.29 -23.49 -15.97
C VAL A 540 12.54 -22.14 -16.59
N MET A 541 12.27 -21.05 -15.86
CA MET A 541 12.72 -19.73 -16.27
C MET A 541 14.24 -19.73 -16.39
N PRO A 542 14.76 -19.39 -17.57
CA PRO A 542 16.19 -19.32 -17.76
C PRO A 542 16.77 -18.22 -16.88
N TRP A 543 18.02 -18.38 -16.46
CA TRP A 543 18.72 -17.33 -15.72
C TRP A 543 18.81 -16.04 -16.56
N LYS A 544 19.29 -16.16 -17.80
CA LYS A 544 19.37 -15.07 -18.78
C LYS A 544 18.28 -15.20 -19.83
N GLN A 545 18.03 -14.13 -20.58
CA GLN A 545 17.10 -14.14 -21.70
C GLN A 545 17.41 -15.30 -22.67
N SER A 546 16.38 -16.07 -23.02
CA SER A 546 16.42 -17.18 -24.00
C SER A 546 15.53 -16.86 -25.21
N ASP A 547 15.43 -17.79 -26.15
CA ASP A 547 14.52 -17.69 -27.31
C ASP A 547 13.50 -18.83 -27.34
N TYR A 548 12.41 -18.61 -28.08
CA TYR A 548 11.27 -19.52 -28.14
C TYR A 548 11.63 -20.92 -28.64
N ARG A 549 12.48 -21.05 -29.66
CA ARG A 549 12.88 -22.36 -30.20
C ARG A 549 13.80 -23.11 -29.24
N THR A 550 14.72 -22.40 -28.61
CA THR A 550 15.63 -22.93 -27.60
C THR A 550 14.84 -23.50 -26.42
N MET A 551 13.89 -22.73 -25.88
CA MET A 551 13.02 -23.18 -24.80
C MET A 551 12.17 -24.40 -25.20
N LEU A 552 11.53 -24.38 -26.37
CA LEU A 552 10.73 -25.51 -26.85
C LEU A 552 11.55 -26.78 -27.07
N SER A 553 12.81 -26.67 -27.48
CA SER A 553 13.67 -27.84 -27.70
C SER A 553 13.96 -28.64 -26.43
N GLN A 554 13.73 -28.05 -25.25
CA GLN A 554 13.90 -28.69 -23.95
C GLN A 554 12.63 -29.45 -23.50
N ALA A 555 11.52 -29.32 -24.23
CA ALA A 555 10.26 -29.95 -23.87
C ALA A 555 10.38 -31.48 -23.80
N GLY A 556 9.88 -32.06 -22.69
CA GLY A 556 9.93 -33.50 -22.42
C GLY A 556 11.34 -34.08 -22.19
N ARG A 557 12.41 -33.28 -22.31
CA ARG A 557 13.80 -33.72 -22.13
C ARG A 557 14.24 -33.62 -20.66
N THR A 558 13.52 -34.28 -19.78
CA THR A 558 13.83 -34.31 -18.34
C THR A 558 13.47 -35.65 -17.71
N ARG A 559 14.23 -36.03 -16.66
CA ARG A 559 13.86 -37.13 -15.75
C ARG A 559 13.01 -36.64 -14.58
N ASP A 560 12.69 -35.35 -14.56
CA ASP A 560 11.83 -34.77 -13.55
C ASP A 560 10.40 -35.36 -13.66
N PRO A 561 9.77 -35.78 -12.55
CA PRO A 561 8.38 -36.27 -12.53
C PRO A 561 7.42 -35.32 -13.24
N TYR A 562 7.73 -34.03 -13.37
CA TYR A 562 6.84 -33.05 -13.96
C TYR A 562 7.10 -32.79 -15.46
N GLY A 563 7.79 -33.69 -16.16
CA GLY A 563 8.08 -33.56 -17.60
C GLY A 563 6.84 -33.33 -18.49
N GLY A 564 5.71 -33.97 -18.16
CA GLY A 564 4.44 -33.80 -18.88
C GLY A 564 3.67 -32.52 -18.55
N SER A 565 4.06 -31.79 -17.50
CA SER A 565 3.40 -30.56 -17.06
C SER A 565 4.34 -29.35 -17.16
N LEU A 566 5.35 -29.26 -16.30
CA LEU A 566 6.31 -28.16 -16.20
C LEU A 566 7.22 -28.05 -17.43
N CYS A 567 7.73 -29.18 -17.92
CA CYS A 567 8.59 -29.22 -19.11
C CYS A 567 7.80 -29.58 -20.37
N SER A 568 6.50 -29.29 -20.42
CA SER A 568 5.72 -29.41 -21.65
C SER A 568 6.08 -28.28 -22.63
N ALA A 569 5.86 -28.49 -23.92
CA ALA A 569 6.05 -27.45 -24.93
C ALA A 569 5.26 -26.17 -24.60
N ASN A 570 4.04 -26.33 -24.08
CA ASN A 570 3.17 -25.19 -23.72
C ASN A 570 3.74 -24.39 -22.55
N SER A 571 4.21 -25.06 -21.51
CA SER A 571 4.79 -24.41 -20.33
C SER A 571 6.11 -23.72 -20.64
N LEU A 572 6.98 -24.35 -21.44
CA LEU A 572 8.28 -23.75 -21.80
C LEU A 572 8.13 -22.58 -22.79
N ALA A 573 7.15 -22.64 -23.71
CA ALA A 573 6.82 -21.54 -24.62
C ALA A 573 6.49 -20.24 -23.86
N ALA A 574 5.74 -20.31 -22.76
CA ALA A 574 5.39 -19.14 -21.96
C ALA A 574 6.60 -18.51 -21.22
N ASN A 575 7.70 -19.26 -21.07
CA ASN A 575 8.92 -18.79 -20.40
C ASN A 575 9.97 -18.23 -21.38
N ALA A 576 9.70 -18.25 -22.70
CA ALA A 576 10.65 -17.80 -23.73
C ALA A 576 10.99 -16.30 -23.70
N ALA A 577 10.11 -15.47 -23.14
CA ALA A 577 10.32 -14.04 -23.01
C ALA A 577 10.69 -13.63 -21.57
N LEU A 578 10.84 -14.60 -20.65
CA LEU A 578 11.10 -14.40 -19.23
C LEU A 578 12.51 -14.84 -18.84
N TRP A 579 13.08 -14.18 -17.82
CA TRP A 579 14.34 -14.57 -17.21
C TRP A 579 14.48 -14.01 -15.79
N LEU A 580 15.34 -14.64 -14.98
CA LEU A 580 15.50 -14.35 -13.55
C LEU A 580 16.61 -13.36 -13.22
N GLU A 581 17.57 -13.13 -14.11
CA GLU A 581 18.62 -12.14 -13.93
C GLU A 581 18.05 -10.72 -13.93
N TYR A 582 18.54 -9.89 -13.01
CA TYR A 582 18.13 -8.50 -12.91
C TYR A 582 18.70 -7.70 -14.06
N THR A 583 17.78 -7.12 -14.82
CA THR A 583 18.08 -6.23 -15.93
C THR A 583 17.12 -5.05 -15.87
N PRO A 584 17.52 -3.86 -16.32
CA PRO A 584 16.67 -2.68 -16.29
C PRO A 584 15.26 -2.94 -16.85
N PHE A 585 14.25 -2.59 -16.06
CA PHE A 585 12.82 -2.76 -16.38
C PHE A 585 12.32 -4.19 -16.53
N ASN A 586 13.19 -5.20 -16.33
CA ASN A 586 12.73 -6.57 -16.17
C ASN A 586 12.02 -6.69 -14.82
N VAL A 587 10.86 -7.33 -14.87
CA VAL A 587 9.99 -7.66 -13.74
C VAL A 587 10.08 -9.16 -13.42
N HIS A 588 11.11 -9.84 -13.95
CA HIS A 588 11.57 -11.20 -13.61
C HIS A 588 10.53 -12.29 -13.72
N GLY A 589 9.59 -12.09 -14.63
CA GLY A 589 8.46 -12.97 -14.77
C GLY A 589 7.57 -13.00 -13.56
N ARG A 590 7.39 -11.90 -12.79
CA ARG A 590 6.22 -11.66 -11.93
C ARG A 590 5.08 -10.93 -12.66
N SER A 591 5.34 -10.48 -13.89
CA SER A 591 4.46 -9.55 -14.61
C SER A 591 4.13 -10.02 -16.03
N PRO A 592 2.91 -9.77 -16.53
CA PRO A 592 2.39 -10.29 -17.80
C PRO A 592 2.91 -9.60 -19.08
N VAL A 593 4.06 -8.93 -19.05
CA VAL A 593 4.62 -8.33 -20.28
C VAL A 593 5.11 -9.40 -21.26
N THR A 594 5.25 -10.63 -20.79
CA THR A 594 5.41 -11.80 -21.65
C THR A 594 4.05 -12.46 -21.91
N GLY A 595 3.06 -11.64 -22.25
CA GLY A 595 1.69 -12.09 -22.34
C GLY A 595 1.24 -12.87 -21.08
N PRO A 596 0.35 -13.84 -21.26
CA PRO A 596 0.01 -14.82 -20.25
C PRO A 596 1.21 -15.47 -19.53
N GLY A 597 1.70 -14.99 -18.38
CA GLY A 597 2.94 -15.61 -17.90
C GLY A 597 3.68 -15.19 -16.64
N GLY A 598 3.22 -14.23 -15.83
CA GLY A 598 3.90 -13.95 -14.55
C GLY A 598 3.92 -15.16 -13.61
N MET A 599 4.84 -15.18 -12.64
CA MET A 599 4.87 -16.00 -11.46
C MET A 599 3.81 -15.42 -10.55
N ARG A 600 2.74 -16.16 -10.35
CA ARG A 600 1.72 -15.88 -9.37
C ARG A 600 2.21 -16.31 -7.99
N ASP A 601 2.93 -15.43 -7.30
CA ASP A 601 3.32 -15.61 -5.89
C ASP A 601 2.24 -15.15 -4.89
N ASP A 602 1.01 -14.86 -5.36
CA ASP A 602 -0.16 -14.40 -4.57
C ASP A 602 -0.73 -15.41 -3.59
N ARG A 603 0.00 -16.50 -3.39
CA ARG A 603 -0.40 -17.66 -2.61
C ARG A 603 0.64 -18.08 -1.58
N GLN A 604 1.65 -17.26 -1.34
CA GLN A 604 2.69 -17.50 -0.35
C GLN A 604 3.04 -16.24 0.42
N ILE A 605 3.30 -16.39 1.71
CA ILE A 605 3.77 -15.28 2.57
C ILE A 605 5.25 -14.95 2.34
N ILE A 606 6.03 -15.87 1.75
CA ILE A 606 7.45 -15.70 1.42
C ILE A 606 7.68 -16.21 0.00
N PRO A 607 8.28 -15.42 -0.92
CA PRO A 607 8.56 -15.89 -2.28
C PRO A 607 9.48 -17.12 -2.29
N GLU A 608 9.21 -18.05 -3.19
CA GLU A 608 9.91 -19.34 -3.23
C GLU A 608 11.46 -19.25 -3.31
N PRO A 609 12.07 -18.39 -4.16
CA PRO A 609 13.55 -18.24 -4.16
C PRO A 609 14.12 -17.77 -2.81
N VAL A 610 13.34 -16.96 -2.09
CA VAL A 610 13.69 -16.43 -0.77
C VAL A 610 13.66 -17.57 0.26
N VAL A 611 12.63 -18.41 0.23
CA VAL A 611 12.54 -19.59 1.11
C VAL A 611 13.68 -20.58 0.84
N TRP A 612 14.05 -20.80 -0.42
CA TRP A 612 15.19 -21.64 -0.77
C TRP A 612 16.51 -21.08 -0.24
N HIS A 613 16.79 -19.79 -0.45
CA HIS A 613 18.01 -19.17 0.09
C HIS A 613 18.05 -19.22 1.63
N MET A 614 16.91 -18.99 2.29
CA MET A 614 16.77 -19.08 3.75
C MET A 614 17.16 -20.45 4.30
N ASN A 615 16.79 -21.53 3.61
CA ASN A 615 17.01 -22.90 4.09
C ASN A 615 18.32 -23.52 3.58
N LEU A 616 18.75 -23.11 2.39
CA LEU A 616 19.94 -23.62 1.70
C LEU A 616 20.80 -22.42 1.26
N PRO A 617 21.52 -21.77 2.19
CA PRO A 617 22.32 -20.57 1.88
C PRO A 617 23.38 -20.82 0.80
N ASP A 618 24.02 -21.99 0.84
CA ASP A 618 25.00 -22.44 -0.14
C ASP A 618 24.38 -23.35 -1.22
N GLY A 619 23.05 -23.44 -1.23
CA GLY A 619 22.31 -24.27 -2.17
C GLY A 619 22.31 -23.68 -3.57
N VAL A 620 22.24 -24.57 -4.55
CA VAL A 620 22.11 -24.22 -5.95
C VAL A 620 20.81 -24.74 -6.53
N ARG A 621 20.28 -24.01 -7.51
CA ARG A 621 19.14 -24.41 -8.30
C ARG A 621 19.48 -25.69 -9.10
N PRO A 622 18.67 -26.76 -9.01
CA PRO A 622 19.06 -28.06 -9.57
C PRO A 622 19.31 -28.12 -11.08
N HIS A 623 18.65 -27.31 -11.91
CA HIS A 623 18.73 -27.45 -13.37
C HIS A 623 19.93 -26.73 -14.00
N ASP A 624 20.34 -25.58 -13.48
CA ASP A 624 21.44 -24.78 -14.03
C ASP A 624 22.55 -24.44 -13.02
N ARG A 625 22.44 -24.99 -11.80
CA ARG A 625 23.42 -24.80 -10.71
C ARG A 625 23.57 -23.34 -10.25
N MET A 626 22.64 -22.45 -10.62
CA MET A 626 22.66 -21.07 -10.18
C MET A 626 22.43 -20.99 -8.66
N PRO A 627 23.27 -20.28 -7.88
CA PRO A 627 23.07 -20.17 -6.43
C PRO A 627 21.70 -19.56 -6.08
N TRP A 628 21.01 -20.15 -5.09
CA TRP A 628 19.73 -19.61 -4.62
C TRP A 628 19.87 -18.20 -4.04
N ARG A 629 21.04 -17.88 -3.46
CA ARG A 629 21.39 -16.52 -3.04
C ARG A 629 21.24 -15.51 -4.18
N THR A 630 21.84 -15.80 -5.34
CA THR A 630 21.83 -14.91 -6.50
C THR A 630 20.43 -14.76 -7.06
N ILE A 631 19.67 -15.86 -7.16
CA ILE A 631 18.29 -15.83 -7.64
C ILE A 631 17.41 -15.01 -6.69
N ALA A 632 17.53 -15.21 -5.37
CA ALA A 632 16.76 -14.47 -4.39
C ALA A 632 17.07 -12.97 -4.43
N LEU A 633 18.35 -12.60 -4.54
CA LEU A 633 18.79 -11.21 -4.65
C LEU A 633 18.17 -10.53 -5.88
N ASP A 634 18.36 -11.09 -7.06
CA ASP A 634 17.88 -10.51 -8.32
C ASP A 634 16.35 -10.51 -8.39
N TYR A 635 15.71 -11.55 -7.87
CA TYR A 635 14.26 -11.59 -7.72
C TYR A 635 13.79 -10.40 -6.85
N LEU A 636 14.33 -10.24 -5.65
CA LEU A 636 13.91 -9.14 -4.78
C LEU A 636 14.25 -7.76 -5.36
N THR A 637 15.35 -7.63 -6.12
CA THR A 637 15.75 -6.38 -6.80
C THR A 637 14.75 -5.99 -7.88
N GLY A 638 14.30 -6.99 -8.65
CA GLY A 638 13.39 -6.80 -9.79
C GLY A 638 12.07 -6.10 -9.47
N TYR A 639 11.66 -6.09 -8.20
CA TYR A 639 10.51 -5.32 -7.75
C TYR A 639 10.64 -3.82 -8.04
N VAL A 640 11.87 -3.27 -8.13
CA VAL A 640 12.06 -1.85 -8.45
C VAL A 640 11.50 -1.44 -9.82
N SER A 641 11.37 -2.39 -10.74
CA SER A 641 10.81 -2.16 -12.07
C SER A 641 9.29 -1.98 -12.06
N ASP A 642 8.60 -2.38 -10.98
CA ASP A 642 7.15 -2.24 -10.85
C ASP A 642 6.71 -0.76 -10.84
N PRO A 643 5.59 -0.39 -11.48
CA PRO A 643 5.17 0.99 -11.68
C PRO A 643 4.56 1.66 -10.42
N VAL A 644 4.99 1.25 -9.23
CA VAL A 644 4.55 1.76 -7.93
C VAL A 644 5.65 2.52 -7.18
N HIS A 645 6.86 2.58 -7.73
CA HIS A 645 8.02 3.27 -7.15
C HIS A 645 8.15 4.74 -7.55
N ALA A 646 7.03 5.46 -7.59
CA ALA A 646 7.01 6.89 -7.93
C ALA A 646 7.67 7.77 -6.86
N PHE A 647 8.10 8.97 -7.25
CA PHE A 647 8.77 9.94 -6.40
C PHE A 647 7.81 11.11 -6.09
N GLU A 648 7.43 11.22 -4.82
CA GLU A 648 6.66 12.37 -4.32
C GLU A 648 7.60 13.53 -4.06
N LYS A 649 7.35 14.66 -4.72
CA LYS A 649 8.23 15.85 -4.66
C LYS A 649 9.69 15.50 -4.96
N GLY A 650 9.86 14.53 -5.84
CA GLY A 650 11.15 14.09 -6.29
C GLY A 650 11.92 13.15 -5.37
N ARG A 651 11.24 12.55 -4.39
CA ARG A 651 11.82 11.50 -3.56
C ARG A 651 10.94 10.27 -3.39
N ASN A 652 11.57 9.12 -3.25
CA ASN A 652 10.87 7.87 -3.01
C ASN A 652 10.56 7.68 -1.51
N VAL A 653 9.65 8.49 -0.97
CA VAL A 653 9.23 8.52 0.45
C VAL A 653 7.86 7.87 0.68
N PRO A 654 7.61 7.20 1.82
CA PRO A 654 6.34 6.54 2.06
C PRO A 654 5.14 7.48 2.07
N VAL A 655 4.05 7.09 1.40
CA VAL A 655 2.90 7.97 1.11
C VAL A 655 2.20 8.47 2.36
N PHE A 656 2.11 7.63 3.39
CA PHE A 656 1.37 7.91 4.62
C PHE A 656 2.30 8.28 5.79
N LYS A 657 3.59 8.56 5.53
CA LYS A 657 4.56 8.92 6.57
C LYS A 657 4.11 10.21 7.27
N GLY A 658 4.22 10.26 8.60
CA GLY A 658 3.74 11.36 9.45
C GLY A 658 2.22 11.53 9.53
N ALA A 659 1.44 10.89 8.64
CA ALA A 659 -0.01 10.97 8.60
C ALA A 659 -0.61 9.62 8.17
N PRO A 660 -0.73 8.63 9.08
CA PRO A 660 -1.22 7.29 8.75
C PRO A 660 -2.61 7.24 8.13
N ARG A 661 -3.41 8.28 8.35
CA ARG A 661 -4.78 8.43 7.82
C ARG A 661 -4.86 9.49 6.72
N ARG A 662 -3.73 9.80 6.05
CA ARG A 662 -3.69 10.72 4.91
C ARG A 662 -4.80 10.37 3.92
N PRO A 663 -5.66 11.33 3.51
CA PRO A 663 -6.84 11.09 2.72
C PRO A 663 -6.49 11.01 1.23
N VAL A 664 -5.75 9.97 0.88
CA VAL A 664 -5.32 9.66 -0.49
C VAL A 664 -5.87 8.29 -0.87
N VAL A 665 -6.21 8.15 -2.15
CA VAL A 665 -6.85 6.94 -2.67
C VAL A 665 -6.25 6.54 -4.01
N LEU A 666 -6.44 5.28 -4.37
CA LEU A 666 -6.17 4.80 -5.72
C LEU A 666 -7.33 5.15 -6.67
N ARG A 667 -7.01 5.47 -7.94
CA ARG A 667 -8.00 5.69 -9.02
C ARG A 667 -7.65 4.98 -10.31
N ASN A 668 -8.68 4.69 -11.10
CA ASN A 668 -8.62 3.96 -12.37
C ASN A 668 -7.77 2.69 -12.25
N HIS A 669 -7.99 1.92 -11.19
CA HIS A 669 -7.25 0.72 -10.83
C HIS A 669 -8.01 -0.54 -11.22
N TYR A 670 -7.51 -1.72 -10.83
CA TYR A 670 -8.05 -3.02 -11.24
C TYR A 670 -9.57 -3.18 -11.01
N TYR A 671 -10.11 -2.65 -9.92
CA TYR A 671 -11.54 -2.75 -9.60
C TYR A 671 -12.42 -1.68 -10.26
N GLY A 672 -11.84 -0.76 -11.04
CA GLY A 672 -12.56 0.26 -11.80
C GLY A 672 -12.08 1.68 -11.48
N ALA A 673 -12.99 2.65 -11.61
CA ALA A 673 -12.65 4.08 -11.49
C ALA A 673 -12.14 4.50 -10.09
N GLY A 674 -12.35 3.67 -9.06
CA GLY A 674 -12.04 3.99 -7.66
C GLY A 674 -12.99 5.04 -7.07
N ASP A 675 -12.64 5.56 -5.89
CA ASP A 675 -13.42 6.62 -5.25
C ASP A 675 -13.27 7.92 -6.05
N ARG A 676 -14.31 8.31 -6.81
CA ARG A 676 -14.35 9.54 -7.62
C ARG A 676 -14.67 10.80 -6.82
N ALA A 677 -15.01 10.69 -5.53
CA ALA A 677 -15.27 11.85 -4.68
C ALA A 677 -13.98 12.61 -4.35
N VAL A 678 -12.86 11.92 -4.08
CA VAL A 678 -11.57 12.56 -3.72
C VAL A 678 -11.03 13.55 -4.80
N PRO A 679 -10.32 14.63 -4.49
CA PRO A 679 -9.67 15.44 -5.53
C PRO A 679 -8.62 14.65 -6.32
N SER A 680 -8.44 14.92 -7.63
CA SER A 680 -7.40 14.26 -8.43
C SER A 680 -5.99 14.48 -7.86
N ALA A 681 -5.74 15.66 -7.28
CA ALA A 681 -4.50 16.02 -6.57
C ALA A 681 -4.21 15.17 -5.31
N ARG A 682 -5.15 14.30 -4.91
CA ARG A 682 -5.00 13.31 -3.83
C ARG A 682 -5.26 11.88 -4.30
N ALA A 683 -5.45 11.69 -5.59
CA ALA A 683 -5.68 10.41 -6.19
C ALA A 683 -4.40 9.92 -6.86
N TRP A 684 -3.94 8.76 -6.43
CA TRP A 684 -2.89 8.03 -7.11
C TRP A 684 -3.54 7.27 -8.26
N TYR A 685 -3.24 7.68 -9.49
CA TYR A 685 -3.72 6.95 -10.65
C TYR A 685 -2.82 5.76 -10.91
N GLN A 686 -3.41 4.58 -11.02
CA GLN A 686 -2.75 3.38 -11.53
C GLN A 686 -3.47 3.00 -12.83
N GLN A 687 -3.36 3.83 -13.87
CA GLN A 687 -3.93 3.59 -15.19
C GLN A 687 -3.14 2.51 -15.97
N GLY A 688 -3.46 1.25 -15.67
CA GLY A 688 -3.24 0.10 -16.54
C GLY A 688 -4.59 -0.42 -17.04
N GLY A 689 -4.60 -1.32 -18.02
CA GLY A 689 -5.84 -2.00 -18.43
C GLY A 689 -6.05 -3.29 -17.65
N ARG A 690 -7.30 -3.65 -17.34
CA ARG A 690 -7.62 -5.07 -17.12
C ARG A 690 -7.24 -5.84 -18.39
N LEU A 691 -6.88 -7.11 -18.28
CA LEU A 691 -6.69 -7.97 -19.46
C LEU A 691 -7.91 -7.94 -20.41
N SER A 692 -9.12 -7.81 -19.85
CA SER A 692 -10.37 -7.63 -20.61
C SER A 692 -10.47 -6.29 -21.36
N ASP A 693 -9.74 -5.27 -20.91
CA ASP A 693 -9.78 -3.90 -21.43
C ASP A 693 -8.63 -3.64 -22.43
N TRP A 694 -7.79 -4.65 -22.64
CA TRP A 694 -6.79 -4.68 -23.69
C TRP A 694 -7.51 -4.91 -25.04
N LEU A 695 -7.06 -4.22 -26.10
CA LEU A 695 -7.79 -4.19 -27.37
C LEU A 695 -8.07 -5.61 -27.92
N ARG A 696 -9.34 -5.88 -28.25
CA ARG A 696 -9.79 -7.13 -28.89
C ARG A 696 -9.10 -7.30 -30.25
N GLY A 697 -8.15 -8.23 -30.35
CA GLY A 697 -7.33 -8.49 -31.54
C GLY A 697 -6.20 -9.49 -31.27
N SER A 698 -5.32 -9.75 -32.24
CA SER A 698 -4.24 -10.75 -32.16
C SER A 698 -3.04 -10.39 -31.27
N ASN A 699 -2.96 -9.15 -30.73
CA ASN A 699 -1.91 -8.75 -29.79
C ASN A 699 -2.53 -8.23 -28.48
N PRO A 700 -2.46 -9.01 -27.38
CA PRO A 700 -3.04 -8.62 -26.11
C PRO A 700 -2.35 -7.41 -25.48
N LEU A 701 -1.09 -7.07 -25.80
CA LEU A 701 -0.30 -6.09 -25.04
C LEU A 701 -0.60 -4.62 -25.34
N ARG A 702 -1.80 -4.30 -25.85
CA ARG A 702 -2.20 -2.93 -26.22
C ARG A 702 -3.30 -2.41 -25.31
N VAL A 703 -3.21 -1.14 -24.93
CA VAL A 703 -4.16 -0.50 -24.02
C VAL A 703 -5.19 0.37 -24.73
N SER A 704 -6.34 0.58 -24.08
CA SER A 704 -7.38 1.51 -24.54
C SER A 704 -6.98 2.97 -24.29
N VAL A 705 -7.15 3.85 -25.29
CA VAL A 705 -6.80 5.28 -25.20
C VAL A 705 -8.04 6.18 -25.32
N PRO A 706 -8.07 7.35 -24.64
CA PRO A 706 -7.04 7.92 -23.76
C PRO A 706 -7.17 7.46 -22.30
N TYR A 707 -7.88 6.36 -22.02
CA TYR A 707 -8.18 5.94 -20.63
C TYR A 707 -6.97 5.32 -19.91
N ALA A 708 -6.16 4.53 -20.62
CA ALA A 708 -5.05 3.75 -20.06
C ALA A 708 -3.68 4.06 -20.68
N GLY A 709 -3.61 4.97 -21.66
CA GLY A 709 -2.36 5.38 -22.30
C GLY A 709 -2.52 6.59 -23.23
N ASP A 710 -1.40 7.21 -23.60
CA ASP A 710 -1.35 8.25 -24.63
C ASP A 710 -1.48 7.66 -26.05
N ALA A 711 -1.03 6.42 -26.24
CA ALA A 711 -1.24 5.63 -27.46
C ALA A 711 -1.49 4.15 -27.10
N PRO A 712 -2.10 3.33 -27.98
CA PRO A 712 -2.33 1.91 -27.69
C PRO A 712 -1.07 1.11 -27.33
N THR A 713 0.11 1.58 -27.72
CA THR A 713 1.42 0.99 -27.44
C THR A 713 2.20 1.72 -26.34
N ARG A 714 1.59 2.70 -25.68
CA ARG A 714 2.19 3.54 -24.64
C ARG A 714 1.19 3.75 -23.49
N PRO A 715 1.13 2.82 -22.54
CA PRO A 715 0.30 3.01 -21.35
C PRO A 715 0.86 4.08 -20.40
N TYR A 716 0.00 4.75 -19.63
CA TYR A 716 0.42 5.81 -18.70
C TYR A 716 1.24 5.31 -17.53
N PHE A 717 1.04 4.05 -17.16
CA PHE A 717 1.87 3.32 -16.23
C PHE A 717 2.13 1.96 -16.86
N GLY A 718 3.22 1.28 -16.48
CA GLY A 718 3.45 -0.09 -16.94
C GLY A 718 2.16 -0.92 -16.93
N THR A 719 2.02 -1.85 -17.87
CA THR A 719 0.76 -2.56 -18.20
C THR A 719 0.15 -3.42 -17.07
N PHE A 720 0.52 -3.22 -15.81
CA PHE A 720 0.30 -4.14 -14.71
C PHE A 720 -0.40 -3.46 -13.54
N GLN A 721 -1.57 -3.99 -13.20
CA GLN A 721 -2.26 -3.66 -11.98
C GLN A 721 -2.27 -4.89 -11.09
N ILE A 722 -1.72 -4.74 -9.90
CA ILE A 722 -1.86 -5.72 -8.82
C ILE A 722 -2.93 -5.18 -7.89
N ASP A 723 -4.00 -5.94 -7.73
CA ASP A 723 -5.13 -5.58 -6.90
C ASP A 723 -4.84 -5.83 -5.40
N LYS A 724 -5.74 -5.40 -4.51
CA LYS A 724 -5.52 -5.55 -3.07
C LYS A 724 -5.49 -7.02 -2.62
N LEU A 725 -6.39 -7.85 -3.16
CA LEU A 725 -6.46 -9.29 -2.88
C LEU A 725 -5.20 -10.03 -3.32
N HIS A 726 -4.47 -9.47 -4.27
CA HIS A 726 -3.22 -9.97 -4.80
C HIS A 726 -2.05 -9.07 -4.40
N GLY A 727 -2.09 -8.31 -3.30
CA GLY A 727 -0.96 -7.48 -2.84
C GLY A 727 0.16 -8.28 -2.14
N HIS A 728 0.67 -9.35 -2.75
CA HIS A 728 1.54 -10.37 -2.15
C HIS A 728 3.05 -10.18 -2.37
N GLN A 729 3.43 -8.98 -2.83
CA GLN A 729 4.81 -8.68 -3.19
C GLN A 729 5.57 -8.22 -1.95
N PHE A 730 6.36 -9.11 -1.35
CA PHE A 730 7.02 -8.86 -0.06
C PHE A 730 8.54 -8.72 -0.18
N PRO A 731 9.09 -7.69 -0.88
CA PRO A 731 10.53 -7.52 -0.96
C PRO A 731 11.19 -7.38 0.41
N GLY A 732 10.49 -6.86 1.43
CA GLY A 732 11.01 -6.64 2.78
C GLY A 732 11.69 -7.86 3.43
N TRP A 733 11.34 -9.09 3.02
CA TRP A 733 12.08 -10.30 3.43
C TRP A 733 13.58 -10.21 3.12
N GLY A 734 13.96 -9.54 2.02
CA GLY A 734 15.34 -9.36 1.59
C GLY A 734 16.21 -8.67 2.63
N SER A 735 15.70 -7.67 3.35
CA SER A 735 16.48 -6.97 4.40
C SER A 735 16.71 -7.84 5.65
N LEU A 736 16.00 -8.97 5.76
CA LEU A 736 16.25 -10.00 6.77
C LEU A 736 17.28 -11.05 6.30
N LEU A 737 17.62 -11.09 5.01
CA LEU A 737 18.59 -12.03 4.43
C LEU A 737 19.92 -11.36 4.06
N PHE A 738 19.86 -10.12 3.62
CA PHE A 738 20.99 -9.34 3.12
C PHE A 738 21.20 -8.10 3.98
N ARG A 739 22.48 -7.75 4.20
CA ARG A 739 22.93 -6.53 4.89
C ARG A 739 22.76 -5.29 4.01
N THR A 740 21.51 -4.97 3.67
CA THR A 740 21.13 -3.76 2.93
C THR A 740 19.73 -3.26 3.31
N PRO A 741 19.50 -1.93 3.36
CA PRO A 741 18.17 -1.35 3.52
C PRO A 741 17.34 -1.35 2.23
N GLU A 742 17.94 -1.72 1.10
CA GLU A 742 17.31 -1.72 -0.22
C GLU A 742 15.89 -2.30 -0.23
N PHE A 743 15.75 -3.50 0.32
CA PHE A 743 14.52 -4.24 0.22
C PHE A 743 13.42 -3.71 1.14
N ALA A 744 13.79 -3.05 2.23
CA ALA A 744 12.87 -2.26 3.04
C ALA A 744 12.35 -1.05 2.25
N PHE A 745 13.22 -0.37 1.48
CA PHE A 745 12.81 0.73 0.61
C PHE A 745 11.88 0.27 -0.51
N LEU A 746 12.08 -0.93 -1.06
CA LEU A 746 11.13 -1.49 -2.01
C LEU A 746 9.81 -1.90 -1.31
N GLY A 747 9.90 -2.48 -0.11
CA GLY A 747 8.76 -3.01 0.64
C GLY A 747 7.69 -1.99 1.01
N HIS A 748 8.09 -0.79 1.45
CA HIS A 748 7.09 0.20 1.86
C HIS A 748 6.19 0.64 0.70
N ARG A 749 6.65 0.58 -0.56
CA ARG A 749 5.83 0.95 -1.72
C ARG A 749 4.72 -0.04 -2.03
N PHE A 750 4.96 -1.33 -1.85
CA PHE A 750 3.90 -2.33 -1.97
C PHE A 750 2.90 -2.25 -0.82
N TRP A 751 3.37 -1.87 0.37
CA TRP A 751 2.46 -1.57 1.48
C TRP A 751 1.62 -0.31 1.20
N ASP A 752 2.23 0.77 0.71
CA ASP A 752 1.53 1.99 0.31
C ASP A 752 0.48 1.70 -0.77
N GLN A 753 0.83 0.91 -1.79
CA GLN A 753 -0.12 0.48 -2.82
C GLN A 753 -1.34 -0.22 -2.22
N ASN A 754 -1.13 -1.18 -1.30
CA ASN A 754 -2.22 -1.88 -0.62
C ASN A 754 -3.14 -0.91 0.15
N ARG A 755 -2.53 0.07 0.84
CA ARG A 755 -3.26 1.09 1.61
C ARG A 755 -4.00 2.10 0.74
N LEU A 756 -3.53 2.37 -0.47
CA LEU A 756 -4.22 3.22 -1.45
C LEU A 756 -5.52 2.59 -1.97
N TYR A 757 -5.62 1.24 -2.03
CA TYR A 757 -6.88 0.56 -2.34
C TYR A 757 -7.90 0.69 -1.21
N SER A 758 -7.47 0.38 0.01
CA SER A 758 -8.18 0.71 1.24
C SER A 758 -7.22 0.70 2.41
N ASN A 759 -7.20 1.81 3.15
CA ASN A 759 -6.25 2.07 4.22
C ASN A 759 -6.66 1.36 5.52
N SER A 760 -6.79 0.03 5.45
CA SER A 760 -7.23 -0.84 6.55
C SER A 760 -6.55 -2.22 6.46
N ILE A 761 -6.27 -2.82 7.62
CA ILE A 761 -5.80 -4.21 7.74
C ILE A 761 -6.99 -5.13 8.01
N ILE A 762 -7.76 -4.83 9.06
CA ILE A 762 -8.92 -5.57 9.53
C ILE A 762 -10.11 -4.65 9.86
N GLY A 763 -9.86 -3.39 10.24
CA GLY A 763 -10.83 -2.38 10.69
C GLY A 763 -11.80 -1.81 9.64
N SER A 764 -12.15 -2.59 8.60
CA SER A 764 -13.14 -2.19 7.60
C SER A 764 -14.53 -1.97 8.22
N ARG A 765 -15.39 -1.19 7.55
CA ARG A 765 -16.82 -1.08 7.88
C ARG A 765 -17.56 -2.42 7.73
N TRP A 766 -17.10 -3.27 6.81
CA TRP A 766 -17.72 -4.55 6.51
C TRP A 766 -16.86 -5.68 7.09
N PRO A 767 -17.43 -6.69 7.77
CA PRO A 767 -16.67 -7.73 8.47
C PRO A 767 -16.10 -8.82 7.53
N HIS A 768 -15.39 -8.43 6.47
CA HIS A 768 -14.83 -9.34 5.46
C HIS A 768 -13.31 -9.52 5.58
N LEU A 769 -12.57 -8.46 5.92
CA LEU A 769 -11.10 -8.48 5.89
C LEU A 769 -10.48 -9.54 6.79
N TRP A 770 -11.09 -9.87 7.93
CA TRP A 770 -10.62 -10.89 8.88
C TRP A 770 -10.64 -12.34 8.35
N SER A 771 -11.37 -12.59 7.25
CA SER A 771 -11.48 -13.91 6.59
C SER A 771 -10.94 -13.91 5.15
N ALA A 772 -10.48 -12.75 4.67
CA ALA A 772 -10.00 -12.55 3.30
C ALA A 772 -8.48 -12.34 3.25
N ARG A 773 -7.84 -12.84 2.19
CA ARG A 773 -6.39 -12.73 1.99
C ARG A 773 -5.86 -11.30 1.93
N GLU A 774 -6.65 -10.33 1.44
CA GLU A 774 -6.23 -8.93 1.39
C GLU A 774 -5.92 -8.36 2.78
N GLY A 775 -6.67 -8.77 3.81
CA GLY A 775 -6.37 -8.41 5.19
C GLY A 775 -5.10 -9.08 5.69
N ALA A 776 -4.90 -10.36 5.37
CA ALA A 776 -3.68 -11.10 5.70
C ALA A 776 -2.42 -10.46 5.05
N TRP A 777 -2.50 -10.05 3.78
CA TRP A 777 -1.42 -9.36 3.08
C TRP A 777 -1.15 -7.98 3.67
N ALA A 778 -2.19 -7.20 3.97
CA ALA A 778 -2.04 -5.90 4.64
C ALA A 778 -1.35 -6.05 6.01
N PHE A 779 -1.72 -7.09 6.77
CA PHE A 779 -1.09 -7.43 8.05
C PHE A 779 0.38 -7.79 7.89
N LEU A 780 0.72 -8.66 6.93
CA LEU A 780 2.10 -9.08 6.69
C LEU A 780 2.99 -7.92 6.20
N HIS A 781 2.46 -7.05 5.32
CA HIS A 781 3.14 -5.82 4.92
C HIS A 781 3.45 -4.93 6.12
N ALA A 782 2.47 -4.72 7.01
CA ALA A 782 2.68 -3.95 8.23
C ALA A 782 3.73 -4.60 9.14
N ALA A 783 3.71 -5.93 9.31
CA ALA A 783 4.69 -6.65 10.12
C ALA A 783 6.12 -6.52 9.55
N LEU A 784 6.30 -6.65 8.23
CA LEU A 784 7.60 -6.46 7.57
C LEU A 784 8.07 -5.01 7.61
N ALA A 785 7.17 -4.05 7.37
CA ALA A 785 7.46 -2.62 7.48
C ALA A 785 7.87 -2.25 8.92
N TRP A 786 7.24 -2.83 9.94
CA TRP A 786 7.61 -2.65 11.34
C TRP A 786 8.97 -3.29 11.67
N LYS A 787 9.23 -4.51 11.16
CA LYS A 787 10.49 -5.21 11.39
C LYS A 787 11.67 -4.44 10.79
N THR A 788 11.47 -3.87 9.60
CA THR A 788 12.49 -3.14 8.83
C THR A 788 12.36 -1.61 8.94
N ALA A 789 11.62 -1.14 9.95
CA ALA A 789 11.39 0.27 10.17
C ALA A 789 12.67 1.04 10.56
N SER A 790 12.68 2.33 10.26
CA SER A 790 13.72 3.27 10.65
C SER A 790 13.13 4.66 10.88
N ALA A 791 13.16 5.13 12.13
CA ALA A 791 12.73 6.48 12.49
C ALA A 791 13.63 7.59 11.94
N THR A 792 14.89 7.27 11.64
CA THR A 792 15.89 8.22 11.14
C THR A 792 15.94 8.28 9.61
N SER A 793 15.32 7.32 8.93
CA SER A 793 15.16 7.32 7.47
C SER A 793 13.97 8.16 7.03
N GLN A 794 14.14 8.91 5.94
CA GLN A 794 13.04 9.58 5.26
C GLN A 794 12.30 8.65 4.29
N ARG A 795 12.93 7.54 3.91
CA ARG A 795 12.42 6.55 2.95
C ARG A 795 11.75 5.34 3.60
N LEU A 796 11.75 5.24 4.93
CA LEU A 796 11.07 4.18 5.67
C LEU A 796 10.11 4.76 6.70
N TYR A 797 9.11 3.96 7.07
CA TYR A 797 8.30 4.23 8.25
C TYR A 797 9.11 3.95 9.52
N SER A 798 8.78 4.64 10.61
CA SER A 798 9.22 4.26 11.97
C SER A 798 8.31 3.18 12.55
N ARG A 799 8.80 2.42 13.55
CA ARG A 799 7.97 1.42 14.26
C ARG A 799 6.74 2.06 14.88
N ARG A 800 6.90 3.28 15.42
CA ARG A 800 5.81 4.06 15.99
C ARG A 800 4.73 4.38 14.95
N GLU A 801 5.11 4.83 13.75
CA GLU A 801 4.15 5.13 12.67
C GLU A 801 3.40 3.87 12.22
N VAL A 802 4.09 2.73 12.11
CA VAL A 802 3.44 1.46 11.73
C VAL A 802 2.48 0.97 12.82
N LEU A 803 2.90 1.04 14.10
CA LEU A 803 2.05 0.63 15.22
C LEU A 803 0.87 1.56 15.42
N ASP A 804 1.03 2.87 15.27
CA ASP A 804 -0.08 3.84 15.37
C ASP A 804 -1.21 3.49 14.38
N PHE A 805 -0.84 3.18 13.13
CA PHE A 805 -1.78 2.70 12.12
C PHE A 805 -2.47 1.38 12.54
N ALA A 806 -1.68 0.37 12.88
CA ALA A 806 -2.20 -0.96 13.17
C ALA A 806 -3.07 -1.00 14.43
N VAL A 807 -2.69 -0.26 15.48
CA VAL A 807 -3.46 -0.16 16.72
C VAL A 807 -4.81 0.48 16.45
N VAL A 808 -4.85 1.62 15.77
CA VAL A 808 -6.10 2.30 15.43
C VAL A 808 -7.01 1.39 14.60
N ASP A 809 -6.46 0.69 13.61
CA ASP A 809 -7.23 -0.23 12.77
C ASP A 809 -7.81 -1.43 13.56
N PHE A 810 -7.04 -1.99 14.49
CA PHE A 810 -7.51 -3.09 15.37
C PHE A 810 -8.50 -2.61 16.43
N GLU A 811 -8.34 -1.40 16.96
CA GLU A 811 -9.31 -0.76 17.88
C GLU A 811 -10.63 -0.45 17.16
N ASP A 812 -10.55 0.01 15.91
CA ASP A 812 -11.72 0.21 15.05
C ASP A 812 -12.47 -1.11 14.82
N PHE A 813 -11.76 -2.22 14.54
CA PHE A 813 -12.38 -3.55 14.45
C PHE A 813 -12.97 -3.98 15.80
N HIS A 814 -12.25 -3.72 16.89
CA HIS A 814 -12.70 -4.05 18.23
C HIS A 814 -14.07 -3.43 18.50
N ASP A 815 -14.20 -2.12 18.25
CA ASP A 815 -15.38 -1.36 18.60
C ASP A 815 -16.55 -1.58 17.62
N ARG A 816 -16.26 -1.82 16.33
CA ARG A 816 -17.31 -2.03 15.30
C ARG A 816 -17.84 -3.45 15.23
N HIS A 817 -17.00 -4.44 15.51
CA HIS A 817 -17.32 -5.84 15.19
C HIS A 817 -17.09 -6.78 16.36
N TYR A 818 -16.02 -6.62 17.14
CA TYR A 818 -15.71 -7.57 18.21
C TYR A 818 -16.60 -7.38 19.44
N ALA A 819 -16.58 -6.19 20.04
CA ALA A 819 -17.32 -5.86 21.28
C ALA A 819 -18.69 -5.20 21.02
N ALA A 820 -19.06 -4.98 19.75
CA ALA A 820 -20.32 -4.39 19.37
C ALA A 820 -21.55 -5.24 19.77
N THR A 821 -22.75 -4.67 19.67
CA THR A 821 -24.03 -5.38 19.86
C THR A 821 -24.97 -5.02 18.70
N PRO A 822 -25.22 -5.94 17.75
CA PRO A 822 -24.60 -7.26 17.62
C PRO A 822 -23.09 -7.21 17.27
N GLY A 823 -22.33 -8.24 17.66
CA GLY A 823 -20.90 -8.36 17.39
C GLY A 823 -20.35 -9.76 17.75
N PHE A 824 -19.06 -10.02 17.56
CA PHE A 824 -18.48 -11.36 17.81
C PHE A 824 -18.55 -11.80 19.28
N LEU A 825 -18.50 -10.87 20.23
CA LEU A 825 -18.72 -11.15 21.65
C LEU A 825 -20.21 -11.19 22.03
N ASN A 826 -21.06 -10.51 21.26
CA ASN A 826 -22.49 -10.43 21.49
C ASN A 826 -23.24 -10.85 20.22
N PRO A 827 -23.12 -12.12 19.79
CA PRO A 827 -23.73 -12.56 18.55
C PRO A 827 -25.26 -12.44 18.61
N PRO A 828 -25.92 -12.05 17.52
CA PRO A 828 -27.38 -11.99 17.49
C PRO A 828 -27.97 -13.40 17.60
N THR A 829 -29.13 -13.51 18.23
CA THR A 829 -29.92 -14.76 18.30
C THR A 829 -30.98 -14.85 17.19
N ASP A 830 -31.35 -13.72 16.61
CA ASP A 830 -32.24 -13.60 15.44
C ASP A 830 -31.47 -13.02 14.25
N LEU A 831 -31.41 -13.79 13.16
CA LEU A 831 -30.76 -13.45 11.89
C LEU A 831 -31.75 -12.94 10.84
N MET A 832 -33.01 -12.69 11.22
CA MET A 832 -34.04 -12.11 10.36
C MET A 832 -34.68 -10.84 10.94
N PRO A 833 -33.89 -9.83 11.36
CA PRO A 833 -34.46 -8.59 11.88
C PRO A 833 -35.35 -7.92 10.83
N GLY A 834 -36.61 -7.67 11.17
CA GLY A 834 -37.59 -7.11 10.23
C GLY A 834 -37.96 -8.05 9.07
N GLY A 835 -37.78 -9.37 9.25
CA GLY A 835 -38.18 -10.40 8.29
C GLY A 835 -37.22 -10.60 7.11
N ARG A 836 -36.01 -10.03 7.16
CA ARG A 836 -34.99 -10.16 6.10
C ARG A 836 -33.73 -10.79 6.67
N VAL A 837 -33.18 -11.77 5.94
CA VAL A 837 -31.92 -12.42 6.32
C VAL A 837 -30.78 -11.40 6.40
N ASP A 838 -30.12 -11.35 7.55
CA ASP A 838 -28.91 -10.57 7.79
C ASP A 838 -27.67 -11.48 7.80
N LEU A 839 -26.97 -11.54 6.66
CA LEU A 839 -25.74 -12.32 6.54
C LEU A 839 -24.56 -11.70 7.31
N ASP A 840 -24.56 -10.39 7.59
CA ASP A 840 -23.51 -9.77 8.40
C ASP A 840 -23.66 -10.17 9.87
N GLY A 841 -24.89 -10.13 10.40
CA GLY A 841 -25.22 -10.68 11.72
C GLY A 841 -24.93 -12.19 11.82
N ALA A 842 -25.17 -12.93 10.74
CA ALA A 842 -24.91 -14.36 10.67
C ALA A 842 -23.41 -14.72 10.79
N ILE A 843 -22.50 -13.85 10.30
CA ILE A 843 -21.05 -14.03 10.50
C ILE A 843 -20.70 -14.05 11.99
N TYR A 844 -21.24 -13.10 12.77
CA TYR A 844 -20.98 -13.02 14.21
C TYR A 844 -21.47 -14.27 14.93
N ALA A 845 -22.69 -14.73 14.60
CA ALA A 845 -23.28 -15.93 15.16
C ALA A 845 -22.53 -17.21 14.77
N ALA A 846 -22.13 -17.37 13.51
CA ALA A 846 -21.43 -18.57 13.04
C ALA A 846 -20.01 -18.71 13.60
N ALA A 847 -19.30 -17.59 13.77
CA ALA A 847 -17.91 -17.61 14.21
C ALA A 847 -17.73 -18.25 15.61
N GLN A 848 -18.73 -18.13 16.48
CA GLN A 848 -18.71 -18.75 17.81
C GLN A 848 -18.64 -20.28 17.74
N TYR A 849 -19.16 -20.91 16.68
CA TYR A 849 -19.20 -22.35 16.51
C TYR A 849 -18.06 -22.86 15.62
N PHE A 850 -17.78 -22.15 14.52
CA PHE A 850 -16.93 -22.65 13.45
C PHE A 850 -15.55 -21.98 13.37
N GLY A 851 -15.32 -20.90 14.11
CA GLY A 851 -14.11 -20.10 14.03
C GLY A 851 -14.16 -19.11 12.86
N VAL A 852 -13.07 -18.96 12.11
CA VAL A 852 -13.04 -18.00 10.99
C VAL A 852 -13.99 -18.41 9.88
N VAL A 853 -14.90 -17.50 9.49
CA VAL A 853 -15.92 -17.67 8.44
C VAL A 853 -16.02 -16.39 7.61
N GLY A 854 -16.28 -16.54 6.31
CA GLY A 854 -16.58 -15.43 5.41
C GLY A 854 -18.01 -15.54 4.88
N LYS A 855 -18.44 -14.53 4.13
CA LYS A 855 -19.71 -14.55 3.40
C LYS A 855 -19.49 -14.30 1.91
N ASP A 856 -20.41 -14.79 1.11
CA ASP A 856 -20.73 -14.23 -0.20
C ASP A 856 -22.13 -13.59 -0.15
N ASP A 857 -22.72 -13.29 -1.32
CA ASP A 857 -24.02 -12.64 -1.40
C ASP A 857 -25.20 -13.51 -0.90
N ARG A 858 -24.99 -14.82 -0.69
CA ARG A 858 -26.08 -15.78 -0.41
C ARG A 858 -25.80 -16.76 0.72
N GLN A 859 -24.55 -16.90 1.16
CA GLN A 859 -24.15 -17.92 2.12
C GLN A 859 -22.92 -17.51 2.94
N LEU A 860 -22.77 -18.19 4.08
CA LEU A 860 -21.57 -18.23 4.89
C LEU A 860 -20.74 -19.43 4.50
N VAL A 861 -19.44 -19.21 4.31
CA VAL A 861 -18.48 -20.23 3.88
C VAL A 861 -17.16 -20.11 4.61
N GLN A 862 -16.44 -21.21 4.72
CA GLN A 862 -15.01 -21.18 4.97
C GLN A 862 -14.27 -21.37 3.65
N HIS A 863 -13.68 -20.28 3.17
CA HIS A 863 -12.79 -20.31 2.02
C HIS A 863 -11.41 -20.80 2.47
N GLU A 864 -11.11 -22.08 2.25
CA GLU A 864 -9.95 -22.73 2.88
C GLU A 864 -8.62 -22.09 2.49
N PHE A 865 -8.51 -21.59 1.26
CA PHE A 865 -7.41 -20.74 0.80
C PHE A 865 -7.31 -19.39 1.53
N SER A 866 -8.31 -18.52 1.39
CA SER A 866 -8.21 -17.14 1.87
C SER A 866 -7.99 -17.06 3.38
N ILE A 867 -8.64 -17.94 4.15
CA ILE A 867 -8.52 -17.98 5.61
C ILE A 867 -7.17 -18.60 6.04
N GLY A 868 -6.60 -19.52 5.25
CA GLY A 868 -5.28 -20.09 5.54
C GLY A 868 -4.18 -19.03 5.62
N TYR A 869 -4.21 -18.03 4.73
CA TYR A 869 -3.21 -16.96 4.70
C TYR A 869 -3.19 -16.09 5.93
N TRP A 870 -4.34 -15.85 6.58
CA TRP A 870 -4.37 -15.13 7.85
C TRP A 870 -3.58 -15.86 8.93
N LEU A 871 -3.72 -17.18 9.05
CA LEU A 871 -2.96 -17.96 10.02
C LEU A 871 -1.45 -17.90 9.75
N SER A 872 -1.05 -18.01 8.48
CA SER A 872 0.36 -17.86 8.08
C SER A 872 0.90 -16.45 8.37
N ALA A 873 0.12 -15.41 8.09
CA ALA A 873 0.49 -14.02 8.36
C ALA A 873 0.62 -13.74 9.87
N LEU A 874 -0.30 -14.25 10.69
CA LEU A 874 -0.24 -14.16 12.16
C LEU A 874 1.00 -14.87 12.71
N ALA A 875 1.30 -16.07 12.20
CA ALA A 875 2.47 -16.84 12.60
C ALA A 875 3.79 -16.13 12.21
N ALA A 876 3.85 -15.53 11.02
CA ALA A 876 4.96 -14.69 10.60
C ALA A 876 5.07 -13.41 11.46
N GLY A 877 3.95 -12.76 11.77
CA GLY A 877 3.90 -11.59 12.65
C GLY A 877 4.43 -11.87 14.07
N GLU A 878 4.14 -13.05 14.62
CA GLU A 878 4.70 -13.50 15.91
C GLU A 878 6.21 -13.66 15.81
N LYS A 879 6.69 -14.33 14.75
CA LYS A 879 8.12 -14.56 14.50
C LYS A 879 8.90 -13.26 14.30
N LEU A 880 8.31 -12.28 13.63
CA LEU A 880 8.89 -10.96 13.44
C LEU A 880 8.88 -10.11 14.72
N GLY A 881 8.07 -10.48 15.73
CA GLY A 881 7.86 -9.74 16.97
C GLY A 881 6.74 -8.69 16.92
N PHE A 882 6.06 -8.57 15.78
CA PHE A 882 5.00 -7.59 15.57
C PHE A 882 3.76 -7.86 16.42
N ASN A 883 3.37 -9.13 16.58
CA ASN A 883 2.24 -9.52 17.44
C ASN A 883 2.47 -9.06 18.89
N THR A 884 3.66 -9.30 19.43
CA THR A 884 4.04 -8.87 20.79
C THR A 884 3.97 -7.35 20.92
N ALA A 885 4.47 -6.61 19.93
CA ALA A 885 4.39 -5.16 19.92
C ALA A 885 2.95 -4.64 19.88
N LEU A 886 2.09 -5.26 19.06
CA LEU A 886 0.66 -4.91 18.98
C LEU A 886 -0.08 -5.21 20.28
N ARG A 887 0.18 -6.36 20.92
CA ARG A 887 -0.39 -6.72 22.22
C ARG A 887 -0.01 -5.72 23.32
N ALA A 888 1.24 -5.25 23.31
CA ALA A 888 1.75 -4.30 24.29
C ALA A 888 1.20 -2.88 24.08
N ALA A 889 0.86 -2.53 22.84
CA ALA A 889 0.45 -1.17 22.49
C ALA A 889 -1.01 -0.84 22.86
N SER A 890 -1.93 -1.81 22.83
CA SER A 890 -3.34 -1.58 23.19
C SER A 890 -4.03 -2.85 23.73
N PRO A 891 -4.77 -2.76 24.85
CA PRO A 891 -5.58 -3.87 25.37
C PRO A 891 -6.67 -4.33 24.38
N LYS A 892 -7.26 -3.41 23.62
CA LYS A 892 -8.27 -3.73 22.59
C LYS A 892 -7.62 -4.46 21.41
N ALA A 893 -6.48 -3.96 20.93
CA ALA A 893 -5.74 -4.62 19.86
C ALA A 893 -5.26 -6.02 20.28
N LYS A 894 -4.79 -6.17 21.53
CA LYS A 894 -4.48 -7.45 22.15
C LYS A 894 -5.67 -8.40 22.13
N ALA A 895 -6.85 -7.93 22.59
CA ALA A 895 -8.06 -8.75 22.64
C ALA A 895 -8.45 -9.26 21.25
N VAL A 896 -8.42 -8.40 20.21
CA VAL A 896 -8.72 -8.78 18.83
C VAL A 896 -7.69 -9.78 18.29
N LEU A 897 -6.39 -9.52 18.47
CA LEU A 897 -5.33 -10.40 17.98
C LEU A 897 -5.39 -11.80 18.61
N ASP A 898 -5.54 -11.88 19.93
CA ASP A 898 -5.61 -13.17 20.63
C ASP A 898 -6.92 -13.91 20.30
N TRP A 899 -8.03 -13.19 20.17
CA TRP A 899 -9.29 -13.75 19.70
C TRP A 899 -9.16 -14.31 18.28
N LEU A 900 -8.51 -13.60 17.36
CA LEU A 900 -8.32 -14.06 15.99
C LEU A 900 -7.51 -15.36 15.93
N ILE A 901 -6.44 -15.46 16.73
CA ILE A 901 -5.66 -16.71 16.89
C ILE A 901 -6.54 -17.84 17.45
N ALA A 902 -7.38 -17.54 18.44
CA ALA A 902 -8.32 -18.53 19.01
C ALA A 902 -9.38 -18.98 17.99
N MET A 903 -9.89 -18.09 17.14
CA MET A 903 -10.82 -18.43 16.06
C MET A 903 -10.17 -19.32 15.00
N HIS A 904 -8.89 -19.09 14.69
CA HIS A 904 -8.12 -20.00 13.84
C HIS A 904 -7.93 -21.36 14.48
N ARG A 905 -7.59 -21.46 15.78
CA ARG A 905 -7.54 -22.74 16.50
C ARG A 905 -8.88 -23.48 16.41
N LYS A 906 -9.99 -22.79 16.68
CA LYS A 906 -11.34 -23.35 16.60
C LYS A 906 -11.63 -23.93 15.22
N ARG A 907 -11.33 -23.18 14.15
CA ARG A 907 -11.46 -23.66 12.76
C ARG A 907 -10.58 -24.88 12.52
N ILE A 908 -9.28 -24.78 12.79
CA ILE A 908 -8.30 -25.83 12.46
C ILE A 908 -8.65 -27.14 13.16
N VAL A 909 -8.88 -27.09 14.47
CA VAL A 909 -9.26 -28.27 15.26
C VAL A 909 -10.61 -28.82 14.79
N GLY A 910 -11.64 -27.97 14.68
CA GLY A 910 -12.97 -28.39 14.28
C GLY A 910 -13.00 -29.04 12.89
N ARG A 911 -12.32 -28.43 11.91
CA ARG A 911 -12.26 -28.92 10.52
C ARG A 911 -11.45 -30.21 10.39
N ILE A 912 -10.32 -30.35 11.11
CA ILE A 912 -9.47 -31.55 11.04
C ILE A 912 -10.09 -32.73 11.82
N VAL A 913 -10.64 -32.46 13.01
CA VAL A 913 -11.12 -33.51 13.93
C VAL A 913 -12.58 -33.85 13.67
N GLY A 914 -13.45 -32.84 13.59
CA GLY A 914 -14.91 -33.04 13.50
C GLY A 914 -15.48 -32.90 12.10
N GLY A 915 -14.78 -32.22 11.20
CA GLY A 915 -15.27 -31.90 9.85
C GLY A 915 -14.47 -32.54 8.72
N ALA A 916 -13.66 -33.56 8.98
CA ALA A 916 -12.74 -34.13 7.99
C ALA A 916 -13.45 -34.49 6.67
N ASN A 917 -14.63 -35.10 6.78
CA ASN A 917 -15.42 -35.61 5.64
C ASN A 917 -16.58 -34.67 5.24
N LEU A 918 -16.64 -33.43 5.74
CA LEU A 918 -17.66 -32.47 5.30
C LEU A 918 -17.51 -32.18 3.81
N ALA A 919 -18.53 -32.46 3.00
CA ALA A 919 -18.46 -32.16 1.56
C ALA A 919 -18.36 -30.65 1.30
N PRO A 920 -17.55 -30.21 0.32
CA PRO A 920 -17.53 -28.81 -0.08
C PRO A 920 -18.85 -28.43 -0.77
N VAL A 921 -19.15 -27.13 -0.78
CA VAL A 921 -20.36 -26.59 -1.42
C VAL A 921 -20.15 -26.25 -2.89
N GLY A 922 -21.21 -26.42 -3.69
CA GLY A 922 -21.23 -25.99 -5.10
C GLY A 922 -20.20 -26.66 -6.00
N GLY A 923 -19.65 -27.81 -5.61
CA GLY A 923 -18.59 -28.50 -6.35
C GLY A 923 -17.20 -27.83 -6.26
N TYR A 924 -17.05 -26.78 -5.46
CA TYR A 924 -15.79 -26.05 -5.33
C TYR A 924 -14.80 -26.77 -4.42
N THR A 925 -13.60 -27.08 -4.90
CA THR A 925 -12.62 -27.93 -4.21
C THR A 925 -12.01 -27.33 -2.92
N TYR A 926 -12.42 -26.13 -2.52
CA TYR A 926 -11.83 -25.31 -1.44
C TYR A 926 -12.84 -24.48 -0.63
N LEU A 927 -14.16 -24.64 -0.87
CA LEU A 927 -15.21 -23.92 -0.13
C LEU A 927 -16.01 -24.89 0.74
N GLN A 928 -15.98 -24.67 2.06
CA GLN A 928 -16.83 -25.42 3.00
C GLN A 928 -18.07 -24.60 3.35
N GLY A 929 -19.25 -25.20 3.22
CA GLY A 929 -20.52 -24.55 3.52
C GLY A 929 -20.77 -24.47 5.02
N ILE A 930 -21.23 -23.31 5.49
CA ILE A 930 -21.74 -23.13 6.85
C ILE A 930 -23.27 -23.03 6.79
N TRP A 931 -23.81 -21.84 6.53
CA TRP A 931 -25.26 -21.59 6.43
C TRP A 931 -25.57 -20.82 5.15
N THR A 932 -26.70 -21.11 4.51
CA THR A 932 -27.21 -20.31 3.39
C THR A 932 -28.33 -19.38 3.88
N ALA A 933 -28.66 -18.37 3.09
CA ALA A 933 -29.85 -17.55 3.36
C ALA A 933 -31.13 -18.40 3.44
N GLU A 934 -31.23 -19.49 2.67
CA GLU A 934 -32.36 -20.43 2.72
C GLU A 934 -32.39 -21.23 4.02
N HIS A 935 -31.24 -21.69 4.52
CA HIS A 935 -31.17 -22.38 5.81
C HIS A 935 -31.58 -21.45 6.97
N ILE A 936 -31.13 -20.19 6.93
CA ILE A 936 -31.50 -19.17 7.92
C ILE A 936 -33.00 -18.88 7.86
N ALA A 937 -33.55 -18.72 6.66
CA ALA A 937 -34.98 -18.50 6.46
C ALA A 937 -35.83 -19.70 6.95
N ALA A 938 -35.40 -20.93 6.67
CA ALA A 938 -36.07 -22.15 7.12
C ALA A 938 -36.05 -22.32 8.64
N ALA A 939 -35.00 -21.83 9.31
CA ALA A 939 -34.91 -21.76 10.76
C ALA A 939 -35.77 -20.62 11.36
N GLY A 940 -36.31 -19.72 10.54
CA GLY A 940 -37.04 -18.53 10.97
C GLY A 940 -36.13 -17.46 11.58
N GLY A 941 -34.85 -17.44 11.21
CA GLY A 941 -33.85 -16.54 11.80
C GLY A 941 -33.27 -17.02 13.13
N ASP A 942 -33.84 -18.03 13.77
CA ASP A 942 -33.41 -18.52 15.09
C ASP A 942 -32.09 -19.31 15.00
N VAL A 943 -31.03 -18.72 15.56
CA VAL A 943 -29.70 -19.33 15.59
C VAL A 943 -29.69 -20.68 16.31
N ALA A 944 -30.54 -20.89 17.33
CA ALA A 944 -30.59 -22.14 18.07
C ALA A 944 -31.05 -23.33 17.21
N ARG A 945 -31.73 -23.07 16.08
CA ARG A 945 -32.23 -24.09 15.15
C ARG A 945 -31.28 -24.36 13.97
N LEU A 946 -30.17 -23.61 13.88
CA LEU A 946 -29.14 -23.81 12.86
C LEU A 946 -28.09 -24.84 13.32
N PRO A 947 -27.34 -25.47 12.40
CA PRO A 947 -26.21 -26.35 12.74
C PRO A 947 -25.14 -25.64 13.58
N HIS A 948 -24.68 -26.27 14.68
CA HIS A 948 -23.65 -25.72 15.59
C HIS A 948 -22.34 -26.50 15.59
N SER A 949 -22.23 -27.61 14.84
CA SER A 949 -21.02 -28.41 14.75
C SER A 949 -20.73 -28.86 13.32
N TYR A 950 -19.47 -29.21 13.03
CA TYR A 950 -19.11 -29.77 11.72
C TYR A 950 -19.84 -31.08 11.41
N ALA A 951 -20.20 -31.86 12.43
CA ALA A 951 -21.02 -33.06 12.26
C ALA A 951 -22.46 -32.73 11.84
N ASP A 952 -23.03 -31.65 12.38
CA ASP A 952 -24.35 -31.15 11.93
C ASP A 952 -24.28 -30.61 10.50
N LEU A 953 -23.18 -29.92 10.16
CA LEU A 953 -22.92 -29.49 8.78
C LEU A 953 -22.77 -30.68 7.83
N GLU A 954 -22.16 -31.79 8.25
CA GLU A 954 -22.07 -33.02 7.43
C GLU A 954 -23.45 -33.62 7.17
N ARG A 955 -24.39 -33.54 8.13
CA ARG A 955 -25.79 -33.96 7.90
C ARG A 955 -26.51 -33.01 6.93
N LEU A 956 -26.19 -31.72 6.99
CA LEU A 956 -26.79 -30.69 6.13
C LEU A 956 -26.27 -30.78 4.69
N TRP A 957 -24.96 -30.87 4.51
CA TRP A 957 -24.27 -30.78 3.22
C TRP A 957 -23.89 -32.14 2.63
N GLY A 958 -24.00 -33.20 3.41
CA GLY A 958 -23.59 -34.55 3.03
C GLY A 958 -22.17 -34.90 3.44
N ARG A 959 -21.87 -36.19 3.34
CA ARG A 959 -20.61 -36.80 3.73
C ARG A 959 -19.78 -37.17 2.51
N ALA A 960 -18.54 -36.69 2.49
CA ALA A 960 -17.54 -37.07 1.52
C ALA A 960 -16.93 -38.45 1.83
N PRO A 961 -16.48 -39.21 0.82
CA PRO A 961 -15.83 -40.52 1.00
C PRO A 961 -14.51 -40.44 1.78
N GLY A 962 -13.87 -39.26 1.81
CA GLY A 962 -12.64 -39.04 2.57
C GLY A 962 -12.35 -37.57 2.82
N TRP A 963 -11.24 -37.32 3.51
CA TRP A 963 -10.78 -35.97 3.83
C TRP A 963 -10.20 -35.23 2.61
N ASP A 964 -9.79 -35.98 1.59
CA ASP A 964 -9.05 -35.54 0.41
C ASP A 964 -9.87 -35.61 -0.89
N ARG A 965 -11.07 -36.22 -0.88
CA ARG A 965 -11.95 -36.40 -2.06
C ARG A 965 -13.42 -36.19 -1.73
N PHE A 966 -14.21 -35.78 -2.71
CA PHE A 966 -15.67 -35.66 -2.62
C PHE A 966 -16.35 -36.09 -3.92
N GLU A 967 -17.65 -36.39 -3.85
CA GLU A 967 -18.47 -36.72 -5.03
C GLU A 967 -19.27 -35.50 -5.47
N HIS A 968 -19.27 -35.20 -6.77
CA HIS A 968 -20.08 -34.15 -7.38
C HIS A 968 -20.43 -34.53 -8.81
N ASP A 969 -21.69 -34.39 -9.19
CA ASP A 969 -22.23 -34.81 -10.50
C ASP A 969 -21.81 -36.23 -10.93
N GLY A 970 -21.83 -37.16 -9.96
CA GLY A 970 -21.47 -38.57 -10.16
C GLY A 970 -19.98 -38.84 -10.38
N ARG A 971 -19.10 -37.88 -10.10
CA ARG A 971 -17.65 -38.00 -10.24
C ARG A 971 -16.94 -37.79 -8.91
N SER A 972 -15.92 -38.62 -8.67
CA SER A 972 -15.01 -38.47 -7.54
C SER A 972 -13.93 -37.44 -7.82
N ILE A 973 -14.03 -36.28 -7.18
CA ILE A 973 -13.14 -35.13 -7.35
C ILE A 973 -12.16 -35.03 -6.19
N SER A 974 -10.88 -34.78 -6.47
CA SER A 974 -9.88 -34.45 -5.43
C SER A 974 -10.14 -33.05 -4.88
N ARG A 975 -10.04 -32.88 -3.57
CA ARG A 975 -9.93 -31.54 -2.97
C ARG A 975 -8.66 -30.86 -3.46
N ASP A 976 -8.65 -29.54 -3.32
CA ASP A 976 -7.49 -28.75 -3.67
C ASP A 976 -6.33 -29.02 -2.70
N GLY A 977 -5.24 -29.58 -3.22
CA GLY A 977 -4.08 -29.96 -2.41
C GLY A 977 -3.44 -28.76 -1.69
N GLN A 978 -3.41 -27.57 -2.30
CA GLN A 978 -2.79 -26.38 -1.71
C GLN A 978 -3.64 -25.82 -0.56
N ALA A 979 -4.96 -25.72 -0.75
CA ALA A 979 -5.87 -25.28 0.31
C ALA A 979 -5.82 -26.24 1.51
N MET A 980 -5.74 -27.55 1.22
CA MET A 980 -5.63 -28.58 2.24
C MET A 980 -4.24 -28.63 2.89
N ASP A 981 -3.16 -28.36 2.16
CA ASP A 981 -1.80 -28.25 2.71
C ASP A 981 -1.71 -27.11 3.75
N GLN A 982 -2.36 -25.97 3.49
CA GLN A 982 -2.49 -24.89 4.48
C GLN A 982 -3.29 -25.31 5.71
N LEU A 983 -4.38 -26.06 5.52
CA LEU A 983 -5.19 -26.59 6.62
C LEU A 983 -4.34 -27.52 7.51
N ILE A 984 -3.62 -28.48 6.92
CA ILE A 984 -2.81 -29.46 7.68
C ILE A 984 -1.51 -28.86 8.25
N ALA A 985 -1.00 -27.76 7.68
CA ALA A 985 0.07 -26.99 8.30
C ALA A 985 -0.41 -26.22 9.55
N GLY A 986 -1.69 -25.84 9.59
CA GLY A 986 -2.31 -25.02 10.64
C GLY A 986 -1.99 -25.42 12.09
N PRO A 987 -2.10 -26.70 12.50
CA PRO A 987 -1.76 -27.11 13.86
C PRO A 987 -0.31 -26.80 14.25
N SER A 988 0.63 -26.94 13.32
CA SER A 988 2.05 -26.65 13.59
C SER A 988 2.35 -25.14 13.66
N LEU A 989 1.67 -24.33 12.83
CA LEU A 989 1.75 -22.87 12.91
C LEU A 989 1.24 -22.37 14.27
N LEU A 990 0.09 -22.90 14.71
CA LEU A 990 -0.50 -22.59 16.01
C LEU A 990 0.43 -22.98 17.17
N ARG A 991 1.02 -24.18 17.12
CA ARG A 991 1.85 -24.69 18.22
C ARG A 991 3.25 -24.09 18.28
N TYR A 992 3.96 -24.08 17.15
CA TYR A 992 5.40 -23.79 17.14
C TYR A 992 5.75 -22.34 16.85
N LEU A 993 4.90 -21.62 16.12
CA LEU A 993 5.09 -20.19 15.85
C LEU A 993 4.25 -19.32 16.78
N LEU A 994 2.96 -19.67 16.99
CA LEU A 994 2.02 -18.90 17.82
C LEU A 994 1.94 -19.36 19.30
N GLY A 995 2.75 -20.34 19.69
CA GLY A 995 2.89 -20.78 21.08
C GLY A 995 1.63 -21.39 21.72
N GLN A 996 0.66 -21.85 20.93
CA GLN A 996 -0.58 -22.44 21.44
C GLN A 996 -0.33 -23.87 21.96
N SER A 997 -1.03 -24.25 23.03
CA SER A 997 -0.96 -25.58 23.65
C SER A 997 -2.36 -26.18 23.89
N GLY A 998 -2.43 -27.51 24.02
CA GLY A 998 -3.66 -28.26 24.32
C GLY A 998 -3.75 -29.62 23.62
N GLU A 999 -4.48 -30.56 24.22
CA GLU A 999 -4.63 -31.93 23.70
C GLU A 999 -5.39 -32.00 22.37
N ASP A 1000 -6.37 -31.12 22.19
CA ASP A 1000 -7.10 -30.90 20.94
C ASP A 1000 -6.16 -30.56 19.77
N LEU A 1001 -5.21 -29.65 20.00
CA LEU A 1001 -4.20 -29.25 19.02
C LEU A 1001 -3.17 -30.35 18.77
N VAL A 1002 -2.74 -31.06 19.81
CA VAL A 1002 -1.84 -32.22 19.66
C VAL A 1002 -2.52 -33.30 18.82
N SER A 1003 -3.80 -33.57 19.07
CA SER A 1003 -4.60 -34.54 18.32
C SER A 1003 -4.80 -34.12 16.87
N ALA A 1004 -5.16 -32.85 16.62
CA ALA A 1004 -5.28 -32.29 15.29
C ALA A 1004 -3.95 -32.36 14.51
N GLN A 1005 -2.81 -32.06 15.17
CA GLN A 1005 -1.50 -32.20 14.53
C GLN A 1005 -1.15 -33.65 14.22
N ALA A 1006 -1.48 -34.59 15.11
CA ALA A 1006 -1.25 -36.01 14.85
C ALA A 1006 -2.07 -36.50 13.64
N ILE A 1007 -3.33 -36.05 13.50
CA ILE A 1007 -4.18 -36.35 12.33
C ILE A 1007 -3.56 -35.72 11.06
N ALA A 1008 -3.22 -34.43 11.09
CA ALA A 1008 -2.61 -33.72 9.98
C ALA A 1008 -1.29 -34.38 9.50
N ASN A 1009 -0.43 -34.77 10.44
CA ASN A 1009 0.82 -35.49 10.13
C ASN A 1009 0.53 -36.86 9.50
N ARG A 1010 -0.48 -37.60 9.97
CA ARG A 1010 -0.90 -38.87 9.36
C ARG A 1010 -1.42 -38.67 7.94
N TRP A 1011 -2.27 -37.67 7.70
CA TRP A 1011 -2.76 -37.33 6.36
C TRP A 1011 -1.62 -36.97 5.42
N ARG A 1012 -0.67 -36.17 5.90
CA ARG A 1012 0.52 -35.79 5.15
C ARG A 1012 1.39 -37.00 4.79
N GLU A 1013 1.71 -37.85 5.76
CA GLU A 1013 2.53 -39.05 5.52
C GLU A 1013 1.79 -40.08 4.66
N GLN A 1014 0.46 -40.19 4.79
CA GLN A 1014 -0.38 -40.98 3.88
C GLN A 1014 -0.19 -40.49 2.43
N LYS A 1015 -0.36 -39.18 2.17
CA LYS A 1015 -0.17 -38.63 0.82
C LYS A 1015 1.26 -38.75 0.33
N LYS A 1016 2.25 -38.59 1.21
CA LYS A 1016 3.66 -38.79 0.86
C LYS A 1016 3.91 -40.23 0.45
N ALA A 1017 3.39 -41.21 1.19
CA ALA A 1017 3.51 -42.62 0.85
C ALA A 1017 2.79 -42.95 -0.47
N GLU A 1018 1.57 -42.45 -0.67
CA GLU A 1018 0.81 -42.61 -1.93
C GLU A 1018 1.58 -42.04 -3.14
N GLU A 1019 2.25 -40.90 -2.98
CA GLU A 1019 3.08 -40.32 -4.04
C GLU A 1019 4.38 -41.10 -4.26
N LEU A 1020 5.06 -41.55 -3.19
CA LEU A 1020 6.30 -42.33 -3.28
C LEU A 1020 6.10 -43.64 -4.07
N VAL A 1021 4.94 -44.30 -3.93
CA VAL A 1021 4.60 -45.53 -4.68
C VAL A 1021 4.56 -45.29 -6.19
N LYS A 1022 4.36 -44.04 -6.64
CA LYS A 1022 4.36 -43.70 -8.07
C LYS A 1022 5.75 -43.69 -8.70
N GLY A 1023 6.82 -43.88 -7.93
CA GLY A 1023 8.20 -43.92 -8.41
C GLY A 1023 8.60 -42.60 -9.09
N ASP A 1024 9.02 -42.68 -10.35
CA ASP A 1024 9.41 -41.51 -11.16
C ASP A 1024 8.26 -40.51 -11.41
N ARG A 1025 7.01 -40.86 -11.06
CA ARG A 1025 5.86 -39.96 -11.12
C ARG A 1025 5.46 -39.37 -9.75
N ALA A 1026 6.25 -39.59 -8.70
CA ALA A 1026 5.99 -39.06 -7.38
C ALA A 1026 5.89 -37.52 -7.38
N GLY A 1027 4.82 -37.00 -6.80
CA GLY A 1027 4.52 -35.57 -6.70
C GLY A 1027 3.54 -35.05 -7.75
N GLN A 1028 3.24 -35.80 -8.82
CA GLN A 1028 2.25 -35.41 -9.84
C GLN A 1028 0.79 -35.36 -9.33
N GLY A 1029 0.50 -35.89 -8.13
CA GLY A 1029 -0.84 -35.86 -7.53
C GLY A 1029 -0.99 -34.77 -6.47
N TRP A 1030 -1.02 -35.15 -5.18
CA TRP A 1030 -1.40 -34.25 -4.09
C TRP A 1030 -0.47 -33.03 -3.94
N PHE A 1031 0.85 -33.25 -3.96
CA PHE A 1031 1.85 -32.21 -3.72
C PHE A 1031 2.22 -31.40 -4.98
N VAL A 1032 1.44 -31.51 -6.06
CA VAL A 1032 1.71 -30.80 -7.31
C VAL A 1032 1.74 -29.27 -7.10
N TYR A 1033 0.96 -28.74 -6.17
CA TYR A 1033 0.91 -27.30 -5.85
C TYR A 1033 1.48 -26.95 -4.47
N LEU A 1034 2.25 -27.86 -3.85
CA LEU A 1034 2.86 -27.59 -2.56
C LEU A 1034 3.91 -26.48 -2.70
N GLN A 1035 3.78 -25.44 -1.87
CA GLN A 1035 4.72 -24.32 -1.77
C GLN A 1035 5.52 -24.44 -0.48
N ALA A 1036 6.78 -23.97 -0.49
CA ALA A 1036 7.67 -24.15 0.66
C ALA A 1036 7.12 -23.48 1.93
N SER A 1037 6.53 -22.29 1.83
CA SER A 1037 5.95 -21.54 2.95
C SER A 1037 4.56 -22.00 3.41
N ASN A 1038 3.94 -22.97 2.72
CA ASN A 1038 2.69 -23.61 3.13
C ASN A 1038 2.94 -24.98 3.81
N ASN A 1039 4.19 -25.38 4.00
CA ASN A 1039 4.52 -26.58 4.76
C ASN A 1039 4.31 -26.38 6.27
N PRO A 1040 4.20 -27.47 7.05
CA PRO A 1040 4.21 -27.39 8.50
C PRO A 1040 5.42 -26.62 9.03
N ALA A 1041 5.24 -25.83 10.09
CA ALA A 1041 6.34 -25.20 10.81
C ALA A 1041 7.20 -26.26 11.51
N ARG A 1042 8.51 -26.01 11.57
CA ARG A 1042 9.43 -26.85 12.34
C ARG A 1042 9.19 -26.65 13.85
N PRO A 1043 9.40 -27.69 14.69
CA PRO A 1043 9.36 -27.53 16.15
C PRO A 1043 10.41 -26.55 16.66
N VAL A 1044 11.59 -26.54 16.04
CA VAL A 1044 12.69 -25.62 16.37
C VAL A 1044 12.57 -24.40 15.47
N GLN A 1045 12.34 -23.24 16.09
CA GLN A 1045 12.23 -21.94 15.42
C GLN A 1045 13.39 -21.00 15.77
N SER A 1046 14.41 -21.46 16.49
CA SER A 1046 15.58 -20.66 16.90
C SER A 1046 16.81 -20.93 16.06
#